data_AF-A0A9X0U4T6-F1
#
_entry.id   AF-A0A9X0U4T6-F1
#
_cell.length_a   1.000
_cell.length_b   1.000
_cell.length_c   1.000
_cell.angle_alpha   90.00
_cell.angle_beta   90.00
_cell.angle_gamma   90.00
#
_symmetry.space_group_name_H-M   'P 1'
#
loop_
_entity.id
_entity.type
_entity.pdbx_description
1 polymer ?
#
loop_
_entity_poly.entity_id
_entity_poly.type
_entity_poly.pdbx_seq_one_letter_code
_entity_poly.pdbx_strand_id
1 'polypeptide(L)'
;MKRICRVVPPSFLTVLLFCSFSAFAQKLTPRLTRNIADSSRAALVGSRTPQASRGQDLGPVSSQMSIPGITLVFKRSPAQEDDLQQLLAAQQNRSSPLYHQWLTPDTFATRFGMADDDIAAAETWLQSQGFHVESIARSRDRITFSGTAAQVQSAFGTDLHYYQVDGEQHFAPAADLNLPTELASVTAAVLHLSNFRPKPSIKVQTRPKPNYTALSTQAHYLGPQDIATMYDLNTLFTSGFSGEGQALAVVGQSFVNTTADSSEITSFQIFSGRLTPITPVLVPGSGVQAISPGDQGESEIDLEYSSGIASNANIFLVYVGNNQNYDVFDALAFAIEENIAPVVSISYGICESLISPTDLDQGNSLFEQASAQGQTLVAASGDNGSTECAAFTSAGLTLTQQQALSVSYPASSPFVTAVGGTQMAAGTFAAGSSPYWGSSPNSPFGSLLSYVPEVVWNEGSASFGIAAGGGGISSHFARPTWQSGVPGIPSGAFRLLPDIALQSSIESPGFLICSSDPTLTGSQTSCINGLQDSSGKYSVAGGTSFAAPVVAGFLTILNQIEQTDGQGNINPQLYGLASNPASYAAAFHDITSGSNACISGTGNCTAPGESGYAATPGYDEATGLGSVDFGHLVTAWPSTSTTSKTPTNIQLTPYLVSASPGQSLQVQITVGSFYSSTGALNGNNVPTGTLAVSVDHTIAQSALTFSSTDASLSNAIANYTFVAPATPGSHLITVTYPGDATHLPAVATTSILVGNVTATGSFTVTASNLTVANGSQGSIPIAVTPTADYSGRVTWSLAATTTNGTAEVCYSIGASSTNNPNAATLIIGVGSICSSPAPAARSNFRTLTSHASSRKENSSPRRNAPGLVVYASLVACGALFTRRRILSPSLWLSIALIAALGLGLSGCGGSGGSSSGGAANTTPPPNAMNYTLTLTGTDSVNTTITASTNFTLTVK
;
A
#
# COMPACT_ATOMS: atom_id res chain seq x y z
N MET A 1 41.21 -48.95 -52.90
CA MET A 1 40.18 -48.31 -52.05
C MET A 1 40.74 -48.11 -50.65
N LYS A 2 41.24 -46.92 -50.32
CA LYS A 2 41.64 -46.52 -48.95
C LYS A 2 41.15 -45.10 -48.73
N ARG A 3 40.23 -44.92 -47.77
CA ARG A 3 39.67 -43.62 -47.36
C ARG A 3 40.71 -42.88 -46.51
N ILE A 4 40.94 -41.62 -46.84
CA ILE A 4 41.75 -40.67 -46.07
C ILE A 4 40.80 -39.87 -45.18
N CYS A 5 40.98 -39.98 -43.87
CA CYS A 5 40.41 -39.07 -42.89
C CYS A 5 41.07 -37.70 -43.03
N ARG A 6 40.27 -36.63 -43.11
CA ARG A 6 40.70 -35.28 -42.74
C ARG A 6 39.88 -34.83 -41.53
N VAL A 7 40.59 -34.69 -40.43
CA VAL A 7 40.16 -34.09 -39.17
C VAL A 7 40.00 -32.59 -39.41
N VAL A 8 38.80 -32.07 -39.18
CA VAL A 8 38.56 -30.62 -39.03
C VAL A 8 38.71 -30.30 -37.53
N PRO A 9 39.42 -29.24 -37.12
CA PRO A 9 39.64 -28.97 -35.70
C PRO A 9 38.33 -28.52 -35.02
N PRO A 10 38.16 -28.73 -33.69
CA PRO A 10 36.94 -28.38 -32.95
C PRO A 10 36.69 -26.87 -32.83
N SER A 11 37.64 -26.04 -33.27
CA SER A 11 37.65 -24.59 -33.07
C SER A 11 36.78 -23.79 -34.06
N PHE A 12 36.24 -24.43 -35.11
CA PHE A 12 35.38 -23.74 -36.10
C PHE A 12 33.88 -23.89 -35.82
N LEU A 13 33.47 -24.88 -35.01
CA LEU A 13 32.06 -25.06 -34.61
C LEU A 13 31.68 -24.19 -33.41
N THR A 14 32.67 -23.80 -32.60
CA THR A 14 32.48 -22.90 -31.45
C THR A 14 32.30 -21.45 -31.87
N VAL A 15 32.88 -21.00 -32.99
CA VAL A 15 32.71 -19.62 -33.48
C VAL A 15 31.34 -19.40 -34.13
N LEU A 16 30.73 -20.42 -34.72
CA LEU A 16 29.38 -20.33 -35.31
C LEU A 16 28.26 -20.38 -34.25
N LEU A 17 28.49 -20.96 -33.06
CA LEU A 17 27.53 -20.89 -31.95
C LEU A 17 27.62 -19.58 -31.15
N PHE A 18 28.75 -18.87 -31.17
CA PHE A 18 28.87 -17.56 -30.52
C PHE A 18 28.36 -16.39 -31.37
N CYS A 19 28.15 -16.58 -32.68
CA CYS A 19 27.61 -15.54 -33.57
C CYS A 19 26.07 -15.45 -33.62
N SER A 20 25.33 -16.28 -32.88
CA SER A 20 23.87 -16.18 -32.75
C SER A 20 23.39 -15.43 -31.50
N PHE A 21 24.31 -15.01 -30.63
CA PHE A 21 24.00 -14.34 -29.35
C PHE A 21 24.02 -12.80 -29.43
N SER A 22 24.10 -12.24 -30.63
CA SER A 22 23.72 -10.85 -30.86
C SER A 22 22.27 -10.85 -31.30
N ALA A 23 21.33 -10.90 -30.35
CA ALA A 23 20.01 -10.33 -30.57
C ALA A 23 20.25 -8.84 -30.84
N PHE A 24 20.53 -8.50 -32.10
CA PHE A 24 20.50 -7.11 -32.53
C PHE A 24 19.12 -6.61 -32.13
N ALA A 25 19.09 -5.58 -31.28
CA ALA A 25 17.89 -4.82 -30.99
C ALA A 25 17.28 -4.39 -32.33
N GLN A 26 16.31 -5.18 -32.81
CA GLN A 26 15.66 -4.92 -34.06
C GLN A 26 14.73 -3.75 -33.74
N LYS A 27 15.00 -2.58 -34.33
CA LYS A 27 14.18 -1.38 -34.10
C LYS A 27 12.71 -1.78 -34.27
N LEU A 28 11.90 -1.56 -33.23
CA LEU A 28 10.47 -1.84 -33.28
C LEU A 28 9.87 -1.17 -34.51
N THR A 29 9.08 -1.93 -35.26
CA THR A 29 8.48 -1.44 -36.49
C THR A 29 7.26 -0.58 -36.14
N PRO A 30 7.22 0.71 -36.53
CA PRO A 30 6.06 1.56 -36.29
C PRO A 30 4.80 0.97 -36.94
N ARG A 31 3.70 0.96 -36.20
CA ARG A 31 2.38 0.45 -36.62
C ARG A 31 1.42 1.57 -37.02
N LEU A 32 1.59 2.77 -36.47
CA LEU A 32 0.85 3.98 -36.83
C LEU A 32 1.50 4.67 -38.04
N THR A 33 1.49 3.97 -39.18
CA THR A 33 2.15 4.43 -40.43
C THR A 33 1.36 5.49 -41.22
N ARG A 34 0.14 5.81 -40.78
CA ARG A 34 -0.72 6.85 -41.34
C ARG A 34 -1.08 7.85 -40.24
N ASN A 35 -1.39 9.09 -40.63
CA ASN A 35 -1.90 10.07 -39.70
C ASN A 35 -3.20 9.54 -39.06
N ILE A 36 -3.29 9.66 -37.73
CA ILE A 36 -4.51 9.33 -36.98
C ILE A 36 -5.58 10.34 -37.39
N ALA A 37 -6.58 9.89 -38.17
CA ALA A 37 -7.57 10.76 -38.79
C ALA A 37 -8.97 10.51 -38.24
N ASP A 38 -9.66 11.58 -37.83
CA ASP A 38 -11.03 11.49 -37.32
C ASP A 38 -12.09 11.14 -38.38
N SER A 39 -11.70 11.08 -39.66
CA SER A 39 -12.61 10.77 -40.78
C SER A 39 -13.09 9.31 -40.82
N SER A 40 -12.44 8.40 -40.09
CA SER A 40 -12.82 6.98 -39.98
C SER A 40 -12.63 6.54 -38.53
N ARG A 41 -13.66 5.89 -37.97
CA ARG A 41 -13.64 5.41 -36.59
C ARG A 41 -14.03 3.94 -36.49
N ALA A 42 -13.49 3.27 -35.48
CA ALA A 42 -13.77 1.89 -35.14
C ALA A 42 -14.06 1.75 -33.64
N ALA A 43 -15.09 0.96 -33.33
CA ALA A 43 -15.44 0.66 -31.95
C ALA A 43 -14.39 -0.26 -31.32
N LEU A 44 -13.98 0.07 -30.10
CA LEU A 44 -13.28 -0.83 -29.21
C LEU A 44 -14.33 -1.66 -28.46
N VAL A 45 -14.77 -2.73 -29.10
CA VAL A 45 -15.88 -3.58 -28.62
C VAL A 45 -15.55 -4.18 -27.26
N GLY A 46 -16.49 -4.10 -26.31
CA GLY A 46 -16.32 -4.63 -24.96
C GLY A 46 -15.49 -3.72 -24.04
N SER A 47 -15.44 -2.42 -24.32
CA SER A 47 -14.75 -1.42 -23.47
C SER A 47 -15.67 -0.75 -22.46
N ARG A 48 -16.99 -0.89 -22.59
CA ARG A 48 -17.92 -0.43 -21.54
C ARG A 48 -17.89 -1.39 -20.36
N THR A 49 -17.63 -0.85 -19.16
CA THR A 49 -17.72 -1.62 -17.91
C THR A 49 -19.12 -2.21 -17.70
N PRO A 50 -19.24 -3.54 -17.48
CA PRO A 50 -20.51 -4.18 -17.15
C PRO A 50 -21.18 -3.62 -15.89
N GLN A 51 -20.41 -3.08 -14.93
CA GLN A 51 -20.95 -2.50 -13.69
C GLN A 51 -21.93 -1.35 -13.96
N ALA A 52 -21.63 -0.50 -14.94
CA ALA A 52 -22.50 0.62 -15.34
C ALA A 52 -23.87 0.13 -15.85
N SER A 53 -23.92 -1.06 -16.46
CA SER A 53 -25.17 -1.62 -17.01
C SER A 53 -26.12 -2.18 -15.95
N ARG A 54 -25.65 -2.34 -14.70
CA ARG A 54 -26.48 -2.81 -13.58
C ARG A 54 -27.18 -1.65 -12.86
N GLY A 55 -26.52 -0.50 -12.84
CA GLY A 55 -26.99 0.68 -12.13
C GLY A 55 -28.12 1.42 -12.82
N GLN A 56 -28.76 2.30 -12.07
CA GLN A 56 -29.63 3.31 -12.65
C GLN A 56 -28.78 4.39 -13.32
N ASP A 57 -28.92 4.56 -14.63
CA ASP A 57 -28.36 5.71 -15.35
C ASP A 57 -29.05 7.01 -14.89
N LEU A 58 -28.27 7.95 -14.38
CA LEU A 58 -28.70 9.25 -13.86
C LEU A 58 -28.49 10.38 -14.89
N GLY A 59 -27.98 10.06 -16.08
CA GLY A 59 -27.72 10.99 -17.17
C GLY A 59 -26.27 11.49 -17.24
N PRO A 60 -25.97 12.37 -18.20
CA PRO A 60 -24.60 12.78 -18.51
C PRO A 60 -23.95 13.57 -17.37
N VAL A 61 -22.63 13.41 -17.21
CA VAL A 61 -21.81 14.26 -16.36
C VAL A 61 -21.67 15.66 -16.96
N SER A 62 -21.16 16.62 -16.19
CA SER A 62 -20.83 17.95 -16.71
C SER A 62 -19.78 17.85 -17.81
N SER A 63 -19.98 18.54 -18.94
CA SER A 63 -19.01 18.59 -20.05
C SER A 63 -17.64 19.15 -19.63
N GLN A 64 -17.60 19.95 -18.56
CA GLN A 64 -16.39 20.51 -17.96
C GLN A 64 -15.82 19.69 -16.81
N MET A 65 -16.41 18.53 -16.49
CA MET A 65 -15.86 17.63 -15.47
C MET A 65 -14.45 17.21 -15.89
N SER A 66 -13.48 17.49 -15.03
CA SER A 66 -12.09 17.04 -15.21
C SER A 66 -12.00 15.54 -14.94
N ILE A 67 -11.34 14.83 -15.84
CA ILE A 67 -11.06 13.40 -15.77
C ILE A 67 -9.53 13.25 -15.76
N PRO A 68 -8.90 13.14 -14.57
CA PRO A 68 -7.46 13.01 -14.43
C PRO A 68 -6.98 11.58 -14.69
N GLY A 69 -5.77 11.38 -15.22
CA GLY A 69 -5.16 10.05 -15.28
C GLY A 69 -5.78 9.06 -16.27
N ILE A 70 -6.51 9.51 -17.30
CA ILE A 70 -6.97 8.65 -18.40
C ILE A 70 -5.76 7.93 -19.01
N THR A 71 -5.80 6.60 -19.11
CA THR A 71 -4.66 5.82 -19.61
C THR A 71 -5.02 5.08 -20.89
N LEU A 72 -4.35 5.45 -21.99
CA LEU A 72 -4.43 4.75 -23.28
C LEU A 72 -3.42 3.61 -23.27
N VAL A 73 -3.90 2.36 -23.31
CA VAL A 73 -3.06 1.15 -23.31
C VAL A 73 -2.97 0.59 -24.72
N PHE A 74 -1.76 0.23 -25.15
CA PHE A 74 -1.48 -0.36 -26.45
C PHE A 74 -1.34 -1.87 -26.38
N LYS A 75 -1.85 -2.59 -27.38
CA LYS A 75 -1.67 -4.03 -27.50
C LYS A 75 -0.37 -4.37 -28.22
N ARG A 76 0.28 -5.46 -27.83
CA ARG A 76 1.39 -6.05 -28.59
C ARG A 76 0.93 -6.49 -29.98
N SER A 77 1.83 -6.48 -30.95
CA SER A 77 1.54 -7.11 -32.25
C SER A 77 1.51 -8.64 -32.09
N PRO A 78 0.83 -9.39 -32.98
CA PRO A 78 0.82 -10.85 -32.89
C PRO A 78 2.22 -11.48 -32.85
N ALA A 79 3.17 -10.92 -33.60
CA ALA A 79 4.55 -11.39 -33.58
C ALA A 79 5.27 -11.10 -32.26
N GLN A 80 5.00 -9.94 -31.63
CA GLN A 80 5.55 -9.63 -30.30
C GLN A 80 4.93 -10.52 -29.23
N GLU A 81 3.64 -10.85 -29.35
CA GLU A 81 2.95 -11.75 -28.44
C GLU A 81 3.51 -13.18 -28.53
N ASP A 82 3.63 -13.72 -29.75
CA ASP A 82 4.22 -15.04 -29.97
C ASP A 82 5.68 -15.13 -29.46
N ASP A 83 6.43 -14.03 -29.58
CA ASP A 83 7.80 -13.92 -29.08
C ASP A 83 7.85 -13.84 -27.55
N LEU A 84 6.90 -13.14 -26.92
CA LEU A 84 6.77 -13.07 -25.46
C LEU A 84 6.42 -14.44 -24.89
N GLN A 85 5.45 -15.16 -25.46
CA GLN A 85 5.08 -16.50 -25.00
C GLN A 85 6.25 -17.49 -25.09
N GLN A 86 7.07 -17.40 -26.16
CA GLN A 86 8.31 -18.18 -26.27
C GLN A 86 9.34 -17.80 -25.21
N LEU A 87 9.50 -16.50 -24.93
CA LEU A 87 10.39 -16.03 -23.87
C LEU A 87 9.94 -16.54 -22.51
N LEU A 88 8.66 -16.40 -22.16
CA LEU A 88 8.10 -16.85 -20.88
C LEU A 88 8.32 -18.35 -20.67
N ALA A 89 8.04 -19.16 -21.69
CA ALA A 89 8.31 -20.60 -21.64
C ALA A 89 9.82 -20.91 -21.51
N ALA A 90 10.67 -20.16 -22.20
CA ALA A 90 12.12 -20.32 -22.12
C ALA A 90 12.69 -19.87 -20.76
N GLN A 91 12.13 -18.84 -20.13
CA GLN A 91 12.53 -18.35 -18.81
C GLN A 91 12.14 -19.32 -17.70
N GLN A 92 11.11 -20.14 -17.89
CA GLN A 92 10.70 -21.19 -16.95
C GLN A 92 11.37 -22.56 -17.20
N ASN A 93 12.05 -22.74 -18.33
CA ASN A 93 12.70 -24.01 -18.69
C ASN A 93 14.18 -24.03 -18.29
N ARG A 94 14.55 -24.84 -17.29
CA ARG A 94 15.94 -25.01 -16.80
C ARG A 94 16.99 -25.38 -17.83
N SER A 95 16.59 -26.05 -18.90
CA SER A 95 17.51 -26.42 -19.99
C SER A 95 17.73 -25.27 -20.97
N SER A 96 16.95 -24.20 -20.86
CA SER A 96 17.08 -23.00 -21.65
C SER A 96 18.24 -22.13 -21.15
N PRO A 97 19.04 -21.53 -22.04
CA PRO A 97 19.99 -20.49 -21.66
C PRO A 97 19.31 -19.21 -21.16
N LEU A 98 17.99 -19.07 -21.37
CA LEU A 98 17.19 -17.94 -20.89
C LEU A 98 16.52 -18.23 -19.54
N TYR A 99 16.78 -19.39 -18.92
CA TYR A 99 16.20 -19.73 -17.63
C TYR A 99 16.50 -18.65 -16.58
N HIS A 100 15.45 -18.08 -15.99
CA HIS A 100 15.50 -16.96 -15.05
C HIS A 100 16.33 -15.75 -15.53
N GLN A 101 16.48 -15.57 -16.84
CA GLN A 101 17.06 -14.35 -17.41
C GLN A 101 15.95 -13.32 -17.55
N TRP A 102 15.58 -12.71 -16.43
CA TRP A 102 14.49 -11.73 -16.33
C TRP A 102 14.80 -10.45 -17.09
N LEU A 103 13.76 -9.81 -17.63
CA LEU A 103 13.88 -8.53 -18.30
C LEU A 103 13.70 -7.38 -17.30
N THR A 104 14.40 -6.27 -17.52
CA THR A 104 13.99 -4.99 -16.92
C THR A 104 12.81 -4.40 -17.69
N PRO A 105 12.00 -3.50 -17.10
CA PRO A 105 10.94 -2.80 -17.82
C PRO A 105 11.42 -2.12 -19.12
N ASP A 106 12.61 -1.50 -19.10
CA ASP A 106 13.19 -0.86 -20.28
C ASP A 106 13.58 -1.89 -21.36
N THR A 107 14.14 -3.03 -20.96
CA THR A 107 14.49 -4.11 -21.90
C THR A 107 13.22 -4.72 -22.49
N PHE A 108 12.20 -4.91 -21.66
CA PHE A 108 10.87 -5.33 -22.10
C PHE A 108 10.31 -4.35 -23.14
N ALA A 109 10.38 -3.04 -22.88
CA ALA A 109 9.92 -2.00 -23.79
C ALA A 109 10.60 -2.07 -25.16
N THR A 110 11.92 -2.32 -25.22
CA THR A 110 12.64 -2.40 -26.50
C THR A 110 12.22 -3.56 -27.39
N ARG A 111 11.60 -4.61 -26.82
CA ARG A 111 11.21 -5.83 -27.54
C ARG A 111 9.69 -5.95 -27.73
N PHE A 112 8.93 -5.57 -26.71
CA PHE A 112 7.49 -5.80 -26.63
C PHE A 112 6.66 -4.51 -26.52
N GLY A 113 7.28 -3.35 -26.29
CA GLY A 113 6.59 -2.07 -26.25
C GLY A 113 6.18 -1.54 -27.63
N MET A 114 5.65 -0.31 -27.65
CA MET A 114 5.43 0.47 -28.86
C MET A 114 6.73 1.05 -29.40
N ALA A 115 6.78 1.26 -30.71
CA ALA A 115 7.86 2.04 -31.31
C ALA A 115 7.77 3.51 -30.88
N ASP A 116 8.91 4.18 -30.70
CA ASP A 116 8.95 5.60 -30.29
C ASP A 116 8.18 6.51 -31.25
N ASP A 117 8.23 6.20 -32.56
CA ASP A 117 7.49 6.94 -33.59
C ASP A 117 5.96 6.81 -33.40
N ASP A 118 5.47 5.66 -32.92
CA ASP A 118 4.04 5.45 -32.64
C ASP A 118 3.61 6.16 -31.35
N ILE A 119 4.44 6.12 -30.30
CA ILE A 119 4.19 6.86 -29.06
C ILE A 119 4.08 8.35 -29.35
N ALA A 120 5.03 8.92 -30.11
CA ALA A 120 5.00 10.32 -30.50
C ALA A 120 3.77 10.69 -31.34
N ALA A 121 3.33 9.78 -32.22
CA ALA A 121 2.11 9.97 -33.02
C ALA A 121 0.85 10.00 -32.14
N ALA A 122 0.74 9.06 -31.18
CA ALA A 122 -0.37 9.02 -30.23
C ALA A 122 -0.37 10.24 -29.29
N GLU A 123 0.79 10.64 -28.78
CA GLU A 123 0.96 11.84 -27.95
C GLU A 123 0.52 13.11 -28.69
N THR A 124 1.00 13.30 -29.93
CA THR A 124 0.63 14.44 -30.77
C THR A 124 -0.88 14.46 -31.02
N TRP A 125 -1.48 13.29 -31.27
CA TRP A 125 -2.93 13.20 -31.45
C TRP A 125 -3.68 13.56 -30.17
N LEU A 126 -3.30 13.03 -29.00
CA LEU A 126 -3.91 13.36 -27.71
C LEU A 126 -3.86 14.88 -27.44
N GLN A 127 -2.70 15.50 -27.65
CA GLN A 127 -2.53 16.95 -27.52
C GLN A 127 -3.41 17.73 -28.51
N SER A 128 -3.57 17.24 -29.74
CA SER A 128 -4.45 17.86 -30.75
C SER A 128 -5.94 17.80 -30.37
N GLN A 129 -6.35 16.80 -29.59
CA GLN A 129 -7.69 16.70 -28.99
C GLN A 129 -7.83 17.57 -27.72
N GLY A 130 -6.75 18.25 -27.33
CA GLY A 130 -6.69 19.16 -26.18
C GLY A 130 -6.43 18.48 -24.84
N PHE A 131 -6.06 17.19 -24.83
CA PHE A 131 -5.62 16.51 -23.61
C PHE A 131 -4.24 16.99 -23.17
N HIS A 132 -4.01 16.94 -21.85
CA HIS A 132 -2.70 17.13 -21.25
C HIS A 132 -2.04 15.77 -21.02
N VAL A 133 -0.91 15.50 -21.69
CA VAL A 133 -0.15 14.26 -21.49
C VAL A 133 0.64 14.39 -20.19
N GLU A 134 0.44 13.44 -19.29
CA GLU A 134 1.03 13.42 -17.94
C GLU A 134 2.30 12.56 -17.92
N SER A 135 2.24 11.36 -18.51
CA SER A 135 3.37 10.43 -18.52
C SER A 135 3.27 9.37 -19.62
N ILE A 136 4.40 8.72 -19.90
CA ILE A 136 4.52 7.54 -20.75
C ILE A 136 5.15 6.45 -19.88
N ALA A 137 4.55 5.26 -19.82
CA ALA A 137 5.12 4.18 -19.00
C ALA A 137 6.45 3.68 -19.56
N ARG A 138 7.30 3.17 -18.67
CA ARG A 138 8.63 2.65 -19.01
C ARG A 138 8.59 1.50 -20.01
N SER A 139 7.57 0.66 -19.92
CA SER A 139 7.25 -0.42 -20.87
C SER A 139 6.87 0.05 -22.27
N ARG A 140 6.66 1.36 -22.47
CA ARG A 140 6.19 1.98 -23.72
C ARG A 140 4.90 1.35 -24.24
N ASP A 141 4.04 0.89 -23.34
CA ASP A 141 2.78 0.23 -23.67
C ASP A 141 1.56 1.04 -23.25
N ARG A 142 1.74 2.20 -22.59
CA ARG A 142 0.65 3.09 -22.21
C ARG A 142 1.07 4.56 -22.10
N ILE A 143 0.10 5.44 -22.30
CA ILE A 143 0.23 6.90 -22.11
C ILE A 143 -0.89 7.35 -21.15
N THR A 144 -0.51 8.05 -20.09
CA THR A 144 -1.44 8.64 -19.13
C THR A 144 -1.61 10.14 -19.42
N PHE A 145 -2.85 10.61 -19.41
CA PHE A 145 -3.23 11.97 -19.79
C PHE A 145 -4.51 12.41 -19.09
N SER A 146 -4.80 13.70 -19.08
CA SER A 146 -6.02 14.27 -18.50
C SER A 146 -6.74 15.21 -19.44
N GLY A 147 -8.05 15.36 -19.20
CA GLY A 147 -8.90 16.28 -19.94
C GLY A 147 -10.29 16.39 -19.35
N THR A 148 -11.22 16.90 -20.14
CA THR A 148 -12.62 17.09 -19.77
C THR A 148 -13.51 16.00 -20.35
N ALA A 149 -14.68 15.77 -19.74
CA ALA A 149 -15.69 14.88 -20.29
C ALA A 149 -16.08 15.23 -21.74
N ALA A 150 -16.08 16.52 -22.13
CA ALA A 150 -16.30 16.94 -23.52
C ALA A 150 -15.20 16.45 -24.47
N GLN A 151 -13.94 16.48 -24.04
CA GLN A 151 -12.82 15.98 -24.83
C GLN A 151 -12.87 14.47 -24.95
N VAL A 152 -13.23 13.76 -23.87
CA VAL A 152 -13.49 12.31 -23.90
C VAL A 152 -14.58 11.97 -24.91
N GLN A 153 -15.70 12.69 -24.89
CA GLN A 153 -16.80 12.50 -25.84
C GLN A 153 -16.35 12.69 -27.29
N SER A 154 -15.61 13.77 -27.57
CA SER A 154 -15.10 14.06 -28.92
C SER A 154 -14.07 13.02 -29.40
N ALA A 155 -13.14 12.64 -28.53
CA ALA A 155 -12.01 11.79 -28.89
C ALA A 155 -12.38 10.30 -28.93
N PHE A 156 -13.22 9.84 -28.01
CA PHE A 156 -13.56 8.42 -27.83
C PHE A 156 -15.03 8.09 -28.12
N GLY A 157 -15.82 9.05 -28.60
CA GLY A 157 -17.14 8.79 -29.18
C GLY A 157 -18.20 8.27 -28.20
N THR A 158 -18.04 8.52 -26.90
CA THR A 158 -19.04 8.16 -25.88
C THR A 158 -19.23 9.29 -24.87
N ASP A 159 -20.46 9.47 -24.42
CA ASP A 159 -20.76 10.28 -23.24
C ASP A 159 -20.30 9.55 -21.97
N LEU A 160 -19.89 10.34 -20.96
CA LEU A 160 -19.77 9.87 -19.58
C LEU A 160 -21.06 10.21 -18.84
N HIS A 161 -21.65 9.21 -18.19
CA HIS A 161 -22.88 9.35 -17.42
C HIS A 161 -22.62 9.07 -15.94
N TYR A 162 -23.46 9.61 -15.07
CA TYR A 162 -23.56 9.18 -13.69
C TYR A 162 -24.44 7.93 -13.58
N TYR A 163 -24.06 7.00 -12.72
CA TYR A 163 -24.81 5.79 -12.42
C TYR A 163 -24.94 5.63 -10.92
N GLN A 164 -26.12 5.23 -10.45
CA GLN A 164 -26.30 4.76 -9.08
C GLN A 164 -26.10 3.23 -9.06
N VAL A 165 -25.01 2.76 -8.45
CA VAL A 165 -24.67 1.35 -8.31
C VAL A 165 -24.32 1.07 -6.86
N ASP A 166 -24.91 0.01 -6.30
CA ASP A 166 -24.64 -0.48 -4.95
C ASP A 166 -24.72 0.56 -3.80
N GLY A 167 -25.53 1.62 -3.99
CA GLY A 167 -25.70 2.71 -3.02
C GLY A 167 -24.69 3.86 -3.19
N GLU A 168 -23.77 3.76 -4.14
CA GLU A 168 -22.78 4.77 -4.49
C GLU A 168 -23.06 5.36 -5.88
N GLN A 169 -22.69 6.63 -6.08
CA GLN A 169 -22.77 7.28 -7.37
C GLN A 169 -21.41 7.18 -8.07
N HIS A 170 -21.40 6.61 -9.27
CA HIS A 170 -20.22 6.46 -10.12
C HIS A 170 -20.38 7.22 -11.42
N PHE A 171 -19.29 7.51 -12.12
CA PHE A 171 -19.34 7.87 -13.53
C PHE A 171 -18.72 6.76 -14.36
N ALA A 172 -19.18 6.59 -15.59
CA ALA A 172 -18.63 5.63 -16.56
C ALA A 172 -19.07 5.94 -17.99
N PRO A 173 -18.46 5.33 -19.02
CA PRO A 173 -18.93 5.41 -20.40
C PRO A 173 -20.37 4.89 -20.59
N ALA A 174 -21.15 5.60 -21.40
CA ALA A 174 -22.50 5.21 -21.79
C ALA A 174 -22.52 4.08 -22.85
N ALA A 175 -21.46 3.95 -23.64
CA ALA A 175 -21.30 2.94 -24.68
C ALA A 175 -19.85 2.47 -24.79
N ASP A 176 -19.60 1.47 -25.62
CA ASP A 176 -18.24 1.12 -26.04
C ASP A 176 -17.57 2.33 -26.71
N LEU A 177 -16.27 2.48 -26.46
CA LEU A 177 -15.45 3.54 -27.02
C LEU A 177 -15.34 3.40 -28.54
N ASN A 178 -15.25 4.52 -29.24
CA ASN A 178 -15.11 4.60 -30.68
C ASN A 178 -13.97 5.55 -31.05
N LEU A 179 -12.84 4.98 -31.46
CA LEU A 179 -11.58 5.70 -31.71
C LEU A 179 -11.34 5.86 -33.21
N PRO A 180 -10.48 6.80 -33.65
CA PRO A 180 -9.94 6.77 -35.01
C PRO A 180 -9.40 5.39 -35.37
N THR A 181 -9.69 4.90 -36.58
CA THR A 181 -9.41 3.52 -37.00
C THR A 181 -7.94 3.13 -36.83
N GLU A 182 -7.02 4.04 -37.15
CA GLU A 182 -5.58 3.83 -36.96
C GLU A 182 -5.23 3.59 -35.48
N LEU A 183 -5.81 4.38 -34.57
CA LEU A 183 -5.54 4.25 -33.13
C LEU A 183 -6.20 2.99 -32.55
N ALA A 184 -7.46 2.74 -32.90
CA ALA A 184 -8.18 1.51 -32.50
C ALA A 184 -7.41 0.23 -32.88
N SER A 185 -6.67 0.26 -33.99
CA SER A 185 -5.88 -0.89 -34.45
C SER A 185 -4.71 -1.25 -33.53
N VAL A 186 -4.26 -0.33 -32.67
CA VAL A 186 -3.14 -0.54 -31.73
C VAL A 186 -3.56 -0.40 -30.26
N THR A 187 -4.77 0.08 -29.97
CA THR A 187 -5.32 0.17 -28.60
C THR A 187 -5.76 -1.19 -28.07
N ALA A 188 -5.40 -1.49 -26.83
CA ALA A 188 -5.91 -2.60 -26.02
C ALA A 188 -7.12 -2.14 -25.18
N ALA A 189 -6.95 -1.04 -24.43
CA ALA A 189 -7.95 -0.47 -23.54
C ALA A 189 -7.76 1.04 -23.38
N VAL A 190 -8.78 1.71 -22.86
CA VAL A 190 -8.66 3.07 -22.31
C VAL A 190 -9.19 3.04 -20.89
N LEU A 191 -8.27 3.08 -19.93
CA LEU A 191 -8.58 2.97 -18.51
C LEU A 191 -8.96 4.35 -17.93
N HIS A 192 -9.46 4.34 -16.69
CA HIS A 192 -9.77 5.55 -15.90
C HIS A 192 -10.83 6.45 -16.53
N LEU A 193 -11.77 5.85 -17.27
CA LEU A 193 -13.01 6.50 -17.70
C LEU A 193 -14.20 6.18 -16.78
N SER A 194 -13.95 5.45 -15.68
CA SER A 194 -14.90 5.20 -14.61
C SER A 194 -14.23 5.18 -13.26
N ASN A 195 -14.99 5.46 -12.19
CA ASN A 195 -14.52 5.41 -10.80
C ASN A 195 -15.10 4.22 -10.02
N PHE A 196 -15.31 3.08 -10.68
CA PHE A 196 -15.61 1.84 -9.98
C PHE A 196 -14.31 1.28 -9.40
N ARG A 197 -14.15 1.34 -8.08
CA ARG A 197 -12.95 0.85 -7.39
C ARG A 197 -13.20 -0.57 -6.85
N PRO A 198 -12.25 -1.51 -7.00
CA PRO A 198 -12.29 -2.79 -6.28
C PRO A 198 -12.39 -2.58 -4.77
N LYS A 199 -12.92 -3.57 -4.06
CA LYS A 199 -13.02 -3.55 -2.60
C LYS A 199 -12.21 -4.71 -2.01
N PRO A 200 -11.68 -4.56 -0.78
CA PRO A 200 -11.09 -5.67 -0.03
C PRO A 200 -12.08 -6.83 0.14
N SER A 201 -11.59 -8.07 0.15
CA SER A 201 -12.45 -9.24 0.39
C SER A 201 -12.60 -9.60 1.87
N ILE A 202 -11.73 -9.07 2.74
CA ILE A 202 -11.65 -9.42 4.17
C ILE A 202 -12.99 -9.55 4.86
N LYS A 203 -13.12 -10.63 5.63
CA LYS A 203 -14.30 -10.92 6.44
C LYS A 203 -13.96 -10.72 7.90
N VAL A 204 -14.71 -9.82 8.54
CA VAL A 204 -14.49 -9.46 9.95
C VAL A 204 -15.68 -9.85 10.82
N GLN A 205 -15.39 -10.33 12.01
CA GLN A 205 -16.39 -10.56 13.03
C GLN A 205 -16.75 -9.24 13.74
N THR A 206 -17.86 -8.60 13.35
CA THR A 206 -18.35 -7.33 13.94
C THR A 206 -18.81 -7.42 15.40
N ARG A 207 -18.71 -8.61 16.02
CA ARG A 207 -18.95 -8.83 17.44
C ARG A 207 -17.76 -9.58 18.05
N PRO A 208 -16.92 -8.96 18.88
CA PRO A 208 -15.82 -9.65 19.54
C PRO A 208 -16.39 -10.75 20.46
N LYS A 209 -16.25 -12.01 20.05
CA LYS A 209 -16.45 -13.14 20.94
C LYS A 209 -15.12 -13.42 21.66
N PRO A 210 -15.14 -13.38 23.00
CA PRO A 210 -13.93 -13.35 23.80
C PRO A 210 -13.25 -14.73 23.81
N ASN A 211 -11.95 -14.79 23.57
CA ASN A 211 -10.87 -14.96 24.55
C ASN A 211 -9.63 -15.56 23.86
N TYR A 212 -8.43 -15.05 24.20
CA TYR A 212 -7.14 -15.69 23.89
C TYR A 212 -7.09 -17.12 24.41
N THR A 213 -5.94 -17.75 24.20
CA THR A 213 -5.44 -18.75 25.14
C THR A 213 -5.14 -18.05 26.48
N ALA A 214 -6.17 -17.57 27.18
CA ALA A 214 -6.07 -17.32 28.59
C ALA A 214 -6.11 -18.69 29.25
N LEU A 215 -5.20 -18.94 30.18
CA LEU A 215 -5.16 -20.15 31.01
C LEU A 215 -6.53 -20.45 31.67
N SER A 216 -7.42 -19.46 31.75
CA SER A 216 -8.79 -19.54 32.26
C SER A 216 -9.87 -19.94 31.24
N THR A 217 -9.64 -19.85 29.92
CA THR A 217 -10.69 -20.02 28.87
C THR A 217 -10.35 -20.99 27.75
N GLN A 218 -9.05 -21.28 27.51
CA GLN A 218 -8.58 -22.28 26.52
C GLN A 218 -9.06 -22.08 25.07
N ALA A 219 -9.32 -20.84 24.62
CA ALA A 219 -9.65 -20.53 23.22
C ALA A 219 -8.35 -20.26 22.41
N HIS A 220 -8.35 -20.45 21.09
CA HIS A 220 -7.16 -20.36 20.23
C HIS A 220 -7.31 -19.27 19.17
N TYR A 221 -6.21 -18.63 18.79
CA TYR A 221 -6.09 -17.67 17.68
C TYR A 221 -4.76 -17.86 16.96
N LEU A 222 -4.65 -17.30 15.77
CA LEU A 222 -3.44 -17.40 14.94
C LEU A 222 -2.66 -16.09 14.95
N GLY A 223 -1.38 -16.18 15.28
CA GLY A 223 -0.37 -15.17 14.97
C GLY A 223 0.65 -15.70 13.95
N PRO A 224 1.61 -14.86 13.50
CA PRO A 224 2.60 -15.26 12.51
C PRO A 224 3.40 -16.52 12.88
N GLN A 225 3.68 -16.75 14.17
CA GLN A 225 4.41 -17.94 14.62
C GLN A 225 3.56 -19.22 14.56
N ASP A 226 2.23 -19.11 14.69
CA ASP A 226 1.32 -20.25 14.46
C ASP A 226 1.34 -20.64 12.99
N ILE A 227 1.28 -19.66 12.09
CA ILE A 227 1.35 -19.88 10.63
C ILE A 227 2.69 -20.49 10.23
N ALA A 228 3.79 -19.98 10.79
CA ALA A 228 5.11 -20.55 10.58
C ALA A 228 5.21 -22.02 11.05
N THR A 229 4.48 -22.39 12.10
CA THR A 229 4.43 -23.76 12.59
C THR A 229 3.50 -24.64 11.76
N MET A 230 2.37 -24.09 11.34
CA MET A 230 1.36 -24.80 10.55
C MET A 230 1.91 -25.22 9.19
N TYR A 231 2.70 -24.36 8.54
CA TYR A 231 3.20 -24.57 7.17
C TYR A 231 4.71 -24.83 7.09
N ASP A 232 5.33 -25.28 8.19
CA ASP A 232 6.73 -25.74 8.28
C ASP A 232 7.85 -24.72 7.93
N LEU A 233 7.74 -23.49 8.43
CA LEU A 233 8.76 -22.45 8.27
C LEU A 233 9.83 -22.47 9.38
N ASN A 234 9.58 -23.13 10.50
CA ASN A 234 10.46 -23.04 11.69
C ASN A 234 11.90 -23.51 11.40
N THR A 235 12.07 -24.56 10.62
CA THR A 235 13.39 -25.08 10.21
C THR A 235 14.11 -24.10 9.28
N LEU A 236 13.37 -23.41 8.40
CA LEU A 236 13.89 -22.37 7.52
C LEU A 236 14.33 -21.14 8.32
N PHE A 237 13.51 -20.68 9.28
CA PHE A 237 13.84 -19.56 10.17
C PHE A 237 15.09 -19.84 11.02
N THR A 238 15.19 -21.02 11.62
CA THR A 238 16.39 -21.43 12.37
C THR A 238 17.64 -21.56 11.49
N SER A 239 17.46 -21.79 10.19
CA SER A 239 18.53 -21.80 9.18
C SER A 239 18.87 -20.41 8.63
N GLY A 240 18.19 -19.35 9.08
CA GLY A 240 18.43 -17.96 8.68
C GLY A 240 17.64 -17.49 7.46
N PHE A 241 16.66 -18.26 6.99
CA PHE A 241 15.83 -17.90 5.85
C PHE A 241 14.54 -17.22 6.32
N SER A 242 14.49 -15.89 6.25
CA SER A 242 13.35 -15.05 6.69
C SER A 242 13.03 -13.89 5.73
N GLY A 243 13.41 -14.03 4.46
CA GLY A 243 13.20 -13.04 3.39
C GLY A 243 14.36 -12.04 3.24
N GLU A 244 15.52 -12.32 3.83
CA GLU A 244 16.65 -11.39 3.82
C GLU A 244 17.21 -11.15 2.42
N GLY A 245 17.50 -9.88 2.11
CA GLY A 245 17.99 -9.48 0.78
C GLY A 245 16.93 -9.53 -0.32
N GLN A 246 15.68 -9.86 0.04
CA GLN A 246 14.54 -9.91 -0.87
C GLN A 246 13.58 -8.75 -0.63
N ALA A 247 12.69 -8.53 -1.60
CA ALA A 247 11.67 -7.49 -1.52
C ALA A 247 10.28 -8.05 -1.78
N LEU A 248 9.28 -7.45 -1.14
CA LEU A 248 7.88 -7.78 -1.26
C LEU A 248 7.06 -6.49 -1.38
N ALA A 249 6.24 -6.39 -2.42
CA ALA A 249 5.27 -5.31 -2.56
C ALA A 249 3.89 -5.79 -2.13
N VAL A 250 3.24 -5.01 -1.27
CA VAL A 250 1.82 -5.10 -0.95
C VAL A 250 1.14 -3.96 -1.69
N VAL A 251 0.17 -4.28 -2.54
CA VAL A 251 -0.60 -3.25 -3.26
C VAL A 251 -1.90 -2.95 -2.53
N GLY A 252 -2.22 -1.67 -2.40
CA GLY A 252 -3.41 -1.23 -1.70
C GLY A 252 -3.98 0.07 -2.25
N GLN A 253 -5.07 0.54 -1.65
CA GLN A 253 -5.73 1.77 -2.06
C GLN A 253 -6.01 2.73 -0.90
N SER A 254 -5.26 2.55 0.19
CA SER A 254 -5.32 3.32 1.42
C SER A 254 -3.92 3.47 2.01
N PHE A 255 -3.65 4.63 2.60
CA PHE A 255 -2.43 4.84 3.36
C PHE A 255 -2.49 4.11 4.71
N VAL A 256 -1.35 3.52 5.10
CA VAL A 256 -1.11 3.02 6.46
C VAL A 256 0.07 3.78 7.06
N ASN A 257 -0.06 4.22 8.31
CA ASN A 257 1.04 4.85 9.02
C ASN A 257 2.07 3.79 9.45
N THR A 258 3.21 3.74 8.77
CA THR A 258 4.27 2.75 9.01
C THR A 258 5.47 3.30 9.78
N THR A 259 5.50 4.60 10.07
CA THR A 259 6.71 5.29 10.57
C THR A 259 6.59 5.78 12.02
N ALA A 260 5.39 5.74 12.61
CA ALA A 260 5.21 6.12 14.01
C ALA A 260 5.55 4.95 14.95
N ASP A 261 6.33 5.23 15.99
CA ASP A 261 6.66 4.26 17.06
C ASP A 261 5.40 3.68 17.73
N SER A 262 4.28 4.42 17.66
CA SER A 262 2.96 4.03 18.16
C SER A 262 1.96 3.82 17.02
N SER A 263 2.38 3.30 15.87
CA SER A 263 1.43 2.84 14.84
C SER A 263 0.90 1.45 15.15
N GLU A 264 -0.23 1.08 14.54
CA GLU A 264 -0.79 -0.27 14.65
C GLU A 264 0.21 -1.32 14.14
N ILE A 265 0.80 -1.08 12.97
CA ILE A 265 1.82 -1.95 12.36
C ILE A 265 3.04 -2.12 13.27
N THR A 266 3.60 -1.03 13.80
CA THR A 266 4.76 -1.11 14.70
C THR A 266 4.40 -1.90 15.96
N SER A 267 3.19 -1.71 16.49
CA SER A 267 2.70 -2.41 17.67
C SER A 267 2.56 -3.91 17.41
N PHE A 268 1.92 -4.30 16.30
CA PHE A 268 1.84 -5.70 15.88
C PHE A 268 3.22 -6.33 15.64
N GLN A 269 4.15 -5.58 15.05
CA GLN A 269 5.51 -6.07 14.79
C GLN A 269 6.30 -6.36 16.08
N ILE A 270 6.23 -5.48 17.08
CA ILE A 270 6.83 -5.70 18.42
C ILE A 270 6.37 -7.04 19.00
N PHE A 271 5.10 -7.32 18.82
CA PHE A 271 4.39 -8.50 19.27
C PHE A 271 4.74 -9.77 18.47
N SER A 272 4.94 -9.62 17.16
CA SER A 272 5.43 -10.68 16.26
C SER A 272 6.93 -10.96 16.39
N GLY A 273 7.64 -10.21 17.23
CA GLY A 273 9.03 -10.46 17.61
C GLY A 273 10.09 -9.75 16.77
N ARG A 274 9.71 -9.05 15.69
CA ARG A 274 10.67 -8.30 14.87
C ARG A 274 10.04 -7.07 14.22
N LEU A 275 10.80 -5.97 14.25
CA LEU A 275 10.49 -4.75 13.50
C LEU A 275 11.04 -4.89 12.08
N THR A 276 10.14 -4.86 11.10
CA THR A 276 10.45 -4.98 9.68
C THR A 276 10.18 -3.63 9.02
N PRO A 277 11.17 -2.98 8.39
CA PRO A 277 10.95 -1.70 7.72
C PRO A 277 9.91 -1.83 6.61
N ILE A 278 8.92 -0.94 6.61
CA ILE A 278 7.90 -0.83 5.55
C ILE A 278 7.97 0.54 4.92
N THR A 279 8.19 0.57 3.61
CA THR A 279 8.29 1.80 2.82
C THR A 279 6.98 2.07 2.10
N PRO A 280 6.23 3.14 2.45
CA PRO A 280 5.06 3.55 1.70
C PRO A 280 5.47 4.22 0.38
N VAL A 281 4.80 3.83 -0.71
CA VAL A 281 5.03 4.32 -2.07
C VAL A 281 3.69 4.80 -2.64
N LEU A 282 3.50 6.11 -2.70
CA LEU A 282 2.33 6.72 -3.31
C LEU A 282 2.44 6.72 -4.83
N VAL A 283 1.46 6.14 -5.52
CA VAL A 283 1.38 6.12 -6.98
C VAL A 283 1.31 7.57 -7.52
N PRO A 284 2.18 7.99 -8.44
CA PRO A 284 2.12 9.31 -9.05
C PRO A 284 0.76 9.61 -9.71
N GLY A 285 0.30 10.87 -9.63
CA GLY A 285 -0.99 11.27 -10.22
C GLY A 285 -2.24 10.88 -9.42
N SER A 286 -2.13 9.94 -8.47
CA SER A 286 -3.23 9.48 -7.62
C SER A 286 -3.64 10.46 -6.49
N GLY A 287 -3.15 11.70 -6.54
CA GLY A 287 -3.47 12.76 -5.58
C GLY A 287 -2.50 12.81 -4.40
N VAL A 288 -3.02 13.11 -3.21
CA VAL A 288 -2.23 13.13 -1.97
C VAL A 288 -2.50 11.87 -1.15
N GLN A 289 -1.54 11.51 -0.30
CA GLN A 289 -1.70 10.45 0.68
C GLN A 289 -3.02 10.60 1.46
N ALA A 290 -3.83 9.55 1.44
CA ALA A 290 -5.11 9.53 2.13
C ALA A 290 -5.47 8.13 2.60
N ILE A 291 -6.27 8.09 3.67
CA ILE A 291 -6.89 6.88 4.16
C ILE A 291 -8.23 6.74 3.43
N SER A 292 -8.40 5.64 2.69
CA SER A 292 -9.67 5.29 2.06
C SER A 292 -10.52 4.52 3.08
N PRO A 293 -11.73 5.01 3.43
CA PRO A 293 -12.58 4.34 4.42
C PRO A 293 -12.95 2.92 4.00
N GLY A 294 -12.72 1.93 4.86
CA GLY A 294 -12.97 0.52 4.57
C GLY A 294 -11.79 -0.25 3.98
N ASP A 295 -10.74 0.46 3.56
CA ASP A 295 -9.57 -0.12 2.89
C ASP A 295 -8.31 -0.11 3.77
N GLN A 296 -8.31 0.68 4.85
CA GLN A 296 -7.16 0.83 5.73
C GLN A 296 -6.83 -0.48 6.42
N GLY A 297 -7.85 -1.11 7.01
CA GLY A 297 -7.64 -2.33 7.77
C GLY A 297 -7.16 -3.50 6.90
N GLU A 298 -7.55 -3.56 5.62
CA GLU A 298 -6.98 -4.50 4.66
C GLU A 298 -5.48 -4.30 4.48
N SER A 299 -5.10 -3.04 4.21
CA SER A 299 -3.71 -2.68 4.01
C SER A 299 -2.88 -2.92 5.28
N GLU A 300 -3.50 -2.79 6.46
CA GLU A 300 -2.87 -3.10 7.74
C GLU A 300 -2.61 -4.62 7.87
N ILE A 301 -3.61 -5.48 7.64
CA ILE A 301 -3.43 -6.94 7.78
C ILE A 301 -2.44 -7.51 6.76
N ASP A 302 -2.42 -6.97 5.54
CA ASP A 302 -1.48 -7.40 4.51
C ASP A 302 -0.04 -7.14 4.97
N LEU A 303 0.20 -5.97 5.57
CA LEU A 303 1.50 -5.58 6.10
C LEU A 303 1.86 -6.36 7.36
N GLU A 304 0.91 -6.61 8.27
CA GLU A 304 1.10 -7.42 9.47
C GLU A 304 1.63 -8.81 9.14
N TYR A 305 0.97 -9.53 8.22
CA TYR A 305 1.32 -10.90 7.89
C TYR A 305 2.49 -10.99 6.92
N SER A 306 2.62 -10.04 5.98
CA SER A 306 3.83 -9.93 5.14
C SER A 306 5.08 -9.73 6.02
N SER A 307 5.01 -8.80 6.98
CA SER A 307 6.12 -8.49 7.87
C SER A 307 6.36 -9.49 8.99
N GLY A 308 5.33 -10.23 9.40
CA GLY A 308 5.45 -11.33 10.36
C GLY A 308 6.10 -12.58 9.76
N ILE A 309 5.78 -12.90 8.50
CA ILE A 309 6.33 -14.08 7.81
C ILE A 309 7.71 -13.79 7.21
N ALA A 310 7.83 -12.76 6.37
CA ALA A 310 9.08 -12.34 5.74
C ALA A 310 9.74 -11.21 6.55
N SER A 311 10.02 -11.48 7.83
CA SER A 311 10.47 -10.49 8.83
C SER A 311 11.83 -9.83 8.57
N ASN A 312 12.50 -10.20 7.48
CA ASN A 312 13.80 -9.70 7.09
C ASN A 312 13.83 -9.11 5.67
N ALA A 313 12.67 -9.08 5.00
CA ALA A 313 12.53 -8.53 3.66
C ALA A 313 12.36 -7.00 3.67
N ASN A 314 12.64 -6.39 2.53
CA ASN A 314 12.23 -5.01 2.26
C ASN A 314 10.76 -5.02 1.82
N ILE A 315 9.88 -4.48 2.66
CA ILE A 315 8.44 -4.46 2.37
C ILE A 315 8.03 -3.07 1.87
N PHE A 316 7.29 -3.06 0.76
CA PHE A 316 6.72 -1.86 0.17
C PHE A 316 5.20 -1.89 0.28
N LEU A 317 4.60 -0.80 0.76
CA LEU A 317 3.18 -0.54 0.56
C LEU A 317 3.05 0.35 -0.68
N VAL A 318 2.66 -0.22 -1.82
CA VAL A 318 2.37 0.56 -3.03
C VAL A 318 0.89 0.89 -3.03
N TYR A 319 0.52 2.17 -3.00
CA TYR A 319 -0.87 2.58 -2.81
C TYR A 319 -1.26 3.84 -3.57
N VAL A 320 -2.56 3.99 -3.85
CA VAL A 320 -3.14 5.19 -4.44
C VAL A 320 -3.63 6.19 -3.38
N GLY A 321 -3.59 7.49 -3.73
CA GLY A 321 -4.02 8.60 -2.88
C GLY A 321 -5.52 8.89 -2.91
N ASN A 322 -5.88 10.14 -2.64
CA ASN A 322 -7.29 10.58 -2.56
C ASN A 322 -8.00 10.77 -3.91
N ASN A 323 -7.31 10.59 -5.04
CA ASN A 323 -7.93 10.72 -6.36
C ASN A 323 -8.78 9.48 -6.66
N GLN A 324 -10.11 9.65 -6.68
CA GLN A 324 -11.06 8.56 -6.87
C GLN A 324 -11.06 7.97 -8.29
N ASN A 325 -10.33 8.57 -9.25
CA ASN A 325 -10.13 7.96 -10.56
C ASN A 325 -9.02 6.91 -10.58
N TYR A 326 -8.30 6.72 -9.48
CA TYR A 326 -7.25 5.71 -9.33
C TYR A 326 -7.68 4.64 -8.32
N ASP A 327 -7.21 3.42 -8.49
CA ASP A 327 -7.54 2.28 -7.63
C ASP A 327 -6.35 1.34 -7.38
N VAL A 328 -6.59 0.23 -6.66
CA VAL A 328 -5.55 -0.76 -6.35
C VAL A 328 -4.90 -1.39 -7.59
N PHE A 329 -5.59 -1.48 -8.73
CA PHE A 329 -5.00 -2.00 -9.95
C PHE A 329 -4.00 -1.01 -10.58
N ASP A 330 -4.09 0.28 -10.26
CA ASP A 330 -3.03 1.25 -10.57
C ASP A 330 -1.81 1.09 -9.68
N ALA A 331 -2.02 0.79 -8.40
CA ALA A 331 -0.92 0.42 -7.52
C ALA A 331 -0.22 -0.86 -8.00
N LEU A 332 -0.99 -1.84 -8.49
CA LEU A 332 -0.45 -3.06 -9.11
C LEU A 332 0.30 -2.78 -10.41
N ALA A 333 -0.29 -1.99 -11.31
CA ALA A 333 0.37 -1.60 -12.56
C ALA A 333 1.68 -0.86 -12.28
N PHE A 334 1.67 0.09 -11.35
CA PHE A 334 2.89 0.81 -10.93
C PHE A 334 3.93 -0.13 -10.31
N ALA A 335 3.52 -1.06 -9.43
CA ALA A 335 4.44 -2.04 -8.84
C ALA A 335 5.12 -2.94 -9.88
N ILE A 336 4.41 -3.27 -10.96
CA ILE A 336 4.92 -4.06 -12.09
C ILE A 336 5.81 -3.22 -13.00
N GLU A 337 5.31 -2.08 -13.47
CA GLU A 337 6.01 -1.19 -14.41
C GLU A 337 7.31 -0.67 -13.82
N GLU A 338 7.31 -0.38 -12.53
CA GLU A 338 8.51 0.08 -11.82
C GLU A 338 9.37 -1.04 -11.26
N ASN A 339 8.91 -2.29 -11.39
CA ASN A 339 9.58 -3.48 -10.87
C ASN A 339 9.96 -3.31 -9.39
N ILE A 340 9.01 -2.83 -8.57
CA ILE A 340 9.24 -2.43 -7.17
C ILE A 340 9.72 -3.61 -6.32
N ALA A 341 9.16 -4.79 -6.53
CA ALA A 341 9.52 -6.01 -5.83
C ALA A 341 9.29 -7.25 -6.69
N PRO A 342 10.10 -8.32 -6.49
CA PRO A 342 9.96 -9.59 -7.20
C PRO A 342 8.77 -10.44 -6.75
N VAL A 343 8.14 -10.10 -5.64
CA VAL A 343 6.87 -10.70 -5.20
C VAL A 343 5.88 -9.57 -4.94
N VAL A 344 4.65 -9.73 -5.45
CA VAL A 344 3.56 -8.76 -5.28
C VAL A 344 2.34 -9.46 -4.70
N SER A 345 1.91 -9.02 -3.51
CA SER A 345 0.71 -9.52 -2.82
C SER A 345 -0.49 -8.63 -3.14
N ILE A 346 -1.61 -9.26 -3.52
CA ILE A 346 -2.85 -8.60 -3.95
C ILE A 346 -4.03 -9.19 -3.16
N SER A 347 -4.55 -8.44 -2.18
CA SER A 347 -5.72 -8.87 -1.38
C SER A 347 -7.03 -8.17 -1.79
N TYR A 348 -7.03 -7.58 -2.99
CA TYR A 348 -8.20 -6.95 -3.60
C TYR A 348 -8.69 -7.78 -4.79
N GLY A 349 -10.00 -7.73 -5.02
CA GLY A 349 -10.60 -8.39 -6.17
C GLY A 349 -11.96 -7.84 -6.55
N ILE A 350 -12.42 -8.29 -7.71
CA ILE A 350 -13.75 -8.02 -8.24
C ILE A 350 -14.20 -9.25 -9.04
N CYS A 351 -15.52 -9.50 -9.08
CA CYS A 351 -16.06 -10.56 -9.91
C CYS A 351 -15.65 -10.37 -11.38
N GLU A 352 -15.05 -11.38 -11.99
CA GLU A 352 -14.50 -11.33 -13.35
C GLU A 352 -15.52 -10.82 -14.38
N SER A 353 -16.77 -11.29 -14.30
CA SER A 353 -17.83 -10.91 -15.25
C SER A 353 -18.32 -9.46 -15.09
N LEU A 354 -17.85 -8.74 -14.07
CA LEU A 354 -18.16 -7.32 -13.88
C LEU A 354 -17.07 -6.41 -14.46
N ILE A 355 -15.96 -6.97 -14.95
CA ILE A 355 -14.91 -6.22 -15.63
C ILE A 355 -15.15 -6.29 -17.14
N SER A 356 -14.78 -5.23 -17.85
CA SER A 356 -14.86 -5.21 -19.31
C SER A 356 -13.84 -6.20 -19.91
N PRO A 357 -14.18 -6.92 -21.00
CA PRO A 357 -13.22 -7.80 -21.67
C PRO A 357 -11.89 -7.13 -22.03
N THR A 358 -11.92 -5.85 -22.44
CA THR A 358 -10.68 -5.11 -22.76
C THR A 358 -9.80 -4.90 -21.53
N ASP A 359 -10.38 -4.67 -20.36
CA ASP A 359 -9.64 -4.47 -19.12
C ASP A 359 -9.07 -5.79 -18.56
N LEU A 360 -9.80 -6.91 -18.76
CA LEU A 360 -9.30 -8.26 -18.46
C LEU A 360 -8.10 -8.62 -19.35
N ASP A 361 -8.21 -8.40 -20.67
CA ASP A 361 -7.16 -8.73 -21.63
C ASP A 361 -5.89 -7.88 -21.45
N GLN A 362 -6.04 -6.58 -21.23
CA GLN A 362 -4.90 -5.69 -20.99
C GLN A 362 -4.23 -5.98 -19.63
N GLY A 363 -5.02 -6.31 -18.61
CA GLY A 363 -4.49 -6.69 -17.30
C GLY A 363 -3.69 -8.00 -17.38
N ASN A 364 -4.19 -9.00 -18.10
CA ASN A 364 -3.44 -10.22 -18.37
C ASN A 364 -2.14 -9.95 -19.15
N SER A 365 -2.18 -9.01 -20.10
CA SER A 365 -0.99 -8.58 -20.86
C SER A 365 0.07 -7.91 -19.96
N LEU A 366 -0.36 -7.18 -18.93
CA LEU A 366 0.50 -6.60 -17.89
C LEU A 366 1.08 -7.69 -16.96
N PHE A 367 0.33 -8.74 -16.64
CA PHE A 367 0.81 -9.84 -15.81
C PHE A 367 1.81 -10.75 -16.54
N GLU A 368 1.71 -10.84 -17.87
CA GLU A 368 2.76 -11.44 -18.71
C GLU A 368 4.05 -10.63 -18.68
N GLN A 369 3.96 -9.29 -18.68
CA GLN A 369 5.12 -8.43 -18.46
C GLN A 369 5.73 -8.69 -17.08
N ALA A 370 4.93 -8.73 -16.01
CA ALA A 370 5.41 -9.05 -14.66
C ALA A 370 6.18 -10.38 -14.65
N SER A 371 5.62 -11.41 -15.29
CA SER A 371 6.25 -12.73 -15.42
C SER A 371 7.58 -12.68 -16.18
N ALA A 372 7.67 -11.90 -17.26
CA ALA A 372 8.91 -11.74 -18.03
C ALA A 372 9.99 -10.97 -17.25
N GLN A 373 9.57 -10.13 -16.30
CA GLN A 373 10.42 -9.38 -15.37
C GLN A 373 10.79 -10.19 -14.11
N GLY A 374 10.34 -11.44 -13.99
CA GLY A 374 10.62 -12.30 -12.84
C GLY A 374 9.72 -12.03 -11.63
N GLN A 375 8.74 -11.15 -11.72
CA GLN A 375 7.82 -10.87 -10.63
C GLN A 375 6.78 -12.00 -10.49
N THR A 376 6.58 -12.46 -9.26
CA THR A 376 5.53 -13.41 -8.91
C THR A 376 4.34 -12.66 -8.31
N LEU A 377 3.20 -12.75 -8.99
CA LEU A 377 1.95 -12.13 -8.54
C LEU A 377 1.12 -13.15 -7.77
N VAL A 378 0.68 -12.79 -6.57
CA VAL A 378 -0.14 -13.64 -5.69
C VAL A 378 -1.41 -12.89 -5.35
N ALA A 379 -2.56 -13.48 -5.60
CA ALA A 379 -3.84 -12.86 -5.30
C ALA A 379 -4.76 -13.75 -4.46
N ALA A 380 -5.47 -13.12 -3.52
CA ALA A 380 -6.59 -13.73 -2.81
C ALA A 380 -7.66 -14.17 -3.83
N SER A 381 -8.13 -15.41 -3.74
CA SER A 381 -9.11 -15.94 -4.71
C SER A 381 -10.54 -15.45 -4.49
N GLY A 382 -10.80 -14.76 -3.39
CA GLY A 382 -12.09 -14.19 -3.00
C GLY A 382 -12.65 -14.84 -1.74
N ASP A 383 -13.60 -14.15 -1.10
CA ASP A 383 -14.20 -14.58 0.18
C ASP A 383 -15.71 -14.84 0.07
N ASN A 384 -16.20 -14.94 -1.18
CA ASN A 384 -17.60 -15.11 -1.52
C ASN A 384 -17.88 -16.52 -2.11
N GLY A 385 -17.02 -17.49 -1.80
CA GLY A 385 -17.12 -18.87 -2.25
C GLY A 385 -17.10 -19.00 -3.77
N SER A 386 -17.87 -19.92 -4.31
CA SER A 386 -18.02 -20.10 -5.77
C SER A 386 -18.88 -19.04 -6.47
N THR A 387 -19.33 -18.02 -5.75
CA THR A 387 -20.31 -17.02 -6.21
C THR A 387 -19.78 -15.60 -5.99
N GLU A 388 -18.59 -15.29 -6.52
CA GLU A 388 -17.93 -13.99 -6.33
C GLU A 388 -18.82 -12.77 -6.61
N CYS A 389 -19.63 -12.83 -7.65
CA CYS A 389 -20.57 -11.76 -7.99
C CYS A 389 -21.65 -11.49 -6.94
N ALA A 390 -21.89 -12.41 -6.00
CA ALA A 390 -22.88 -12.27 -4.93
C ALA A 390 -22.54 -11.17 -3.90
N ALA A 391 -21.33 -10.60 -3.93
CA ALA A 391 -20.98 -9.45 -3.12
C ALA A 391 -21.68 -8.14 -3.57
N PHE A 392 -22.20 -8.09 -4.80
CA PHE A 392 -22.67 -6.87 -5.45
C PHE A 392 -24.19 -6.85 -5.67
N THR A 393 -24.97 -6.78 -4.58
CA THR A 393 -26.42 -7.05 -4.58
C THR A 393 -27.32 -5.82 -4.56
N SER A 394 -26.83 -4.64 -4.17
CA SER A 394 -27.64 -3.45 -3.90
C SER A 394 -28.16 -2.74 -5.16
N ALA A 395 -27.65 -3.05 -6.36
CA ALA A 395 -28.12 -2.48 -7.63
C ALA A 395 -28.36 -3.49 -8.77
N GLY A 396 -29.24 -4.48 -8.56
CA GLY A 396 -29.97 -5.07 -9.69
C GLY A 396 -29.46 -6.40 -10.26
N LEU A 397 -28.55 -7.11 -9.58
CA LEU A 397 -28.36 -8.52 -9.89
C LEU A 397 -29.60 -9.31 -9.43
N THR A 398 -30.19 -10.08 -10.34
CA THR A 398 -31.22 -11.06 -9.98
C THR A 398 -30.62 -12.13 -9.06
N LEU A 399 -31.46 -12.79 -8.25
CA LEU A 399 -31.00 -13.88 -7.39
C LEU A 399 -30.26 -14.98 -8.19
N THR A 400 -30.71 -15.27 -9.41
CA THR A 400 -30.03 -16.21 -10.33
C THR A 400 -28.63 -15.74 -10.71
N GLN A 401 -28.41 -14.44 -10.94
CA GLN A 401 -27.08 -13.90 -11.25
C GLN A 401 -26.17 -13.89 -10.01
N GLN A 402 -26.72 -13.66 -8.82
CA GLN A 402 -25.96 -13.74 -7.57
C GLN A 402 -25.52 -15.19 -7.28
N GLN A 403 -26.31 -16.19 -7.68
CA GLN A 403 -26.02 -17.61 -7.51
C GLN A 403 -25.13 -18.20 -8.61
N ALA A 404 -24.92 -17.46 -9.70
CA ALA A 404 -24.12 -17.95 -10.81
C ALA A 404 -22.68 -18.19 -10.34
N LEU A 405 -22.13 -19.33 -10.77
CA LEU A 405 -20.72 -19.64 -10.53
C LEU A 405 -19.88 -18.54 -11.16
N SER A 406 -19.00 -17.95 -10.35
CA SER A 406 -18.18 -16.81 -10.76
C SER A 406 -16.92 -16.76 -9.90
N VAL A 407 -15.90 -16.11 -10.43
CA VAL A 407 -14.55 -16.10 -9.86
C VAL A 407 -14.02 -14.68 -9.73
N SER A 408 -13.06 -14.49 -8.83
CA SER A 408 -12.42 -13.19 -8.60
C SER A 408 -11.29 -12.93 -9.59
N TYR A 409 -11.22 -11.70 -10.09
CA TYR A 409 -10.06 -11.12 -10.78
C TYR A 409 -9.32 -10.19 -9.81
N PRO A 410 -7.97 -10.20 -9.75
CA PRO A 410 -7.04 -10.76 -10.73
C PRO A 410 -6.67 -12.23 -10.54
N ALA A 411 -7.16 -12.89 -9.49
CA ALA A 411 -6.88 -14.30 -9.23
C ALA A 411 -7.23 -15.22 -10.43
N SER A 412 -8.24 -14.89 -11.24
CA SER A 412 -8.61 -15.67 -12.41
C SER A 412 -7.61 -15.61 -13.57
N SER A 413 -6.65 -14.68 -13.59
CA SER A 413 -5.59 -14.67 -14.60
C SER A 413 -4.67 -15.90 -14.45
N PRO A 414 -4.22 -16.53 -15.57
CA PRO A 414 -3.24 -17.61 -15.54
C PRO A 414 -1.82 -17.16 -15.14
N PHE A 415 -1.54 -15.86 -15.09
CA PHE A 415 -0.23 -15.31 -14.68
C PHE A 415 -0.18 -14.87 -13.22
N VAL A 416 -1.25 -15.12 -12.48
CA VAL A 416 -1.38 -14.85 -11.05
C VAL A 416 -1.56 -16.18 -10.33
N THR A 417 -0.82 -16.39 -9.25
CA THR A 417 -1.07 -17.52 -8.34
C THR A 417 -2.27 -17.18 -7.46
N ALA A 418 -3.38 -17.86 -7.69
CA ALA A 418 -4.60 -17.69 -6.91
C ALA A 418 -4.53 -18.48 -5.61
N VAL A 419 -4.74 -17.80 -4.48
CA VAL A 419 -4.66 -18.40 -3.15
C VAL A 419 -6.06 -18.47 -2.53
N GLY A 420 -6.56 -19.69 -2.38
CA GLY A 420 -7.84 -20.02 -1.77
C GLY A 420 -7.80 -20.17 -0.27
N GLY A 421 -8.95 -20.57 0.28
CA GLY A 421 -9.18 -20.63 1.71
C GLY A 421 -9.45 -22.03 2.25
N THR A 422 -8.70 -22.42 3.28
CA THR A 422 -8.97 -23.57 4.14
C THR A 422 -9.38 -23.11 5.55
N GLN A 423 -9.95 -24.02 6.33
CA GLN A 423 -10.16 -23.84 7.75
C GLN A 423 -9.66 -25.08 8.51
N MET A 424 -9.23 -24.92 9.76
CA MET A 424 -8.90 -26.07 10.59
C MET A 424 -10.13 -26.96 10.79
N ALA A 425 -9.93 -28.27 10.71
CA ALA A 425 -10.99 -29.25 10.89
C ALA A 425 -11.61 -29.15 12.30
N ALA A 426 -12.92 -29.32 12.40
CA ALA A 426 -13.62 -29.24 13.69
C ALA A 426 -13.03 -30.22 14.72
N GLY A 427 -12.87 -29.74 15.97
CA GLY A 427 -12.32 -30.54 17.08
C GLY A 427 -10.80 -30.50 17.23
N THR A 428 -10.06 -29.93 16.28
CA THR A 428 -8.60 -29.75 16.38
C THR A 428 -8.18 -28.52 17.19
N PHE A 429 -9.13 -27.68 17.57
CA PHE A 429 -8.93 -26.46 18.37
C PHE A 429 -9.92 -26.40 19.55
N ALA A 430 -10.36 -27.55 20.04
CA ALA A 430 -11.20 -27.63 21.23
C ALA A 430 -10.38 -27.32 22.50
N ALA A 431 -10.97 -26.51 23.39
CA ALA A 431 -10.42 -26.15 24.68
C ALA A 431 -9.89 -27.36 25.47
N GLY A 432 -8.61 -27.31 25.87
CA GLY A 432 -8.00 -28.19 26.88
C GLY A 432 -7.78 -29.64 26.47
N SER A 433 -7.97 -29.99 25.19
CA SER A 433 -7.95 -31.37 24.71
C SER A 433 -7.30 -31.58 23.35
N SER A 434 -6.86 -30.51 22.67
CA SER A 434 -6.19 -30.65 21.37
C SER A 434 -4.68 -30.94 21.51
N PRO A 435 -4.14 -31.98 20.84
CA PRO A 435 -2.70 -32.24 20.80
C PRO A 435 -1.91 -31.23 19.96
N TYR A 436 -2.61 -30.36 19.21
CA TYR A 436 -2.00 -29.42 18.28
C TYR A 436 -1.58 -28.09 18.94
N TRP A 437 -2.03 -27.83 20.17
CA TRP A 437 -1.84 -26.53 20.83
C TRP A 437 -1.15 -26.66 22.18
N GLY A 438 -0.19 -25.78 22.44
CA GLY A 438 0.47 -25.62 23.71
C GLY A 438 -0.42 -24.91 24.74
N SER A 439 -0.16 -25.19 26.02
CA SER A 439 -0.91 -24.60 27.14
C SER A 439 -0.54 -23.14 27.44
N SER A 440 0.50 -22.61 26.80
CA SER A 440 0.93 -21.21 26.91
C SER A 440 1.28 -20.71 25.51
N PRO A 441 0.92 -19.47 25.15
CA PRO A 441 1.50 -18.83 23.99
C PRO A 441 3.01 -18.72 24.18
N ASN A 442 3.76 -19.13 23.15
CA ASN A 442 5.15 -18.79 22.98
C ASN A 442 5.26 -17.37 22.43
N SER A 443 6.39 -16.73 22.71
CA SER A 443 6.80 -15.48 22.07
C SER A 443 7.89 -15.80 21.03
N PRO A 444 7.81 -15.29 19.79
CA PRO A 444 6.73 -14.42 19.28
C PRO A 444 5.39 -15.15 19.12
N PHE A 445 4.29 -14.41 19.05
CA PHE A 445 2.91 -14.92 19.20
C PHE A 445 2.60 -16.19 18.41
N GLY A 446 2.58 -17.32 19.13
CA GLY A 446 2.01 -18.57 18.66
C GLY A 446 1.91 -19.62 19.76
N SER A 447 0.89 -20.48 19.68
CA SER A 447 0.69 -21.64 20.56
C SER A 447 0.55 -22.95 19.80
N LEU A 448 0.54 -22.94 18.47
CA LEU A 448 0.50 -24.14 17.66
C LEU A 448 1.81 -24.93 17.76
N LEU A 449 1.70 -26.26 17.79
CA LEU A 449 2.82 -27.19 17.98
C LEU A 449 3.21 -27.94 16.70
N SER A 450 2.29 -28.05 15.74
CA SER A 450 2.48 -28.75 14.48
C SER A 450 1.41 -28.33 13.46
N TYR A 451 1.53 -28.82 12.23
CA TYR A 451 0.43 -28.81 11.26
C TYR A 451 -0.88 -29.36 11.87
N VAL A 452 -2.01 -28.80 11.42
CA VAL A 452 -3.37 -29.16 11.83
C VAL A 452 -4.16 -29.58 10.59
N PRO A 453 -4.90 -30.71 10.62
CA PRO A 453 -5.77 -31.09 9.51
C PRO A 453 -6.75 -29.98 9.12
N GLU A 454 -6.85 -29.74 7.82
CA GLU A 454 -7.65 -28.68 7.21
C GLU A 454 -8.85 -29.24 6.41
N VAL A 455 -9.87 -28.41 6.24
CA VAL A 455 -11.04 -28.62 5.36
C VAL A 455 -11.29 -27.34 4.55
N VAL A 456 -12.14 -27.37 3.53
CA VAL A 456 -12.50 -26.15 2.77
C VAL A 456 -13.03 -25.07 3.72
N TRP A 457 -12.56 -23.83 3.60
CA TRP A 457 -13.12 -22.71 4.34
C TRP A 457 -14.53 -22.37 3.86
N ASN A 458 -15.51 -22.54 4.74
CA ASN A 458 -16.88 -22.13 4.48
C ASN A 458 -17.66 -21.92 5.79
N GLU A 459 -17.79 -20.66 6.19
CA GLU A 459 -18.38 -20.20 7.45
C GLU A 459 -19.56 -19.24 7.22
N GLY A 460 -20.12 -19.24 6.00
CA GLY A 460 -21.26 -18.41 5.63
C GLY A 460 -22.45 -18.59 6.59
N SER A 461 -23.07 -17.48 6.99
CA SER A 461 -24.22 -17.49 7.90
C SER A 461 -25.10 -16.25 7.73
N ALA A 462 -26.28 -16.24 8.37
CA ALA A 462 -27.11 -15.03 8.42
C ALA A 462 -26.43 -13.83 9.11
N SER A 463 -25.39 -14.07 9.93
CA SER A 463 -24.65 -13.00 10.62
C SER A 463 -23.44 -12.49 9.83
N PHE A 464 -22.84 -13.32 8.97
CA PHE A 464 -21.65 -12.99 8.18
C PHE A 464 -21.93 -12.73 6.70
N GLY A 465 -23.12 -13.07 6.22
CA GLY A 465 -23.34 -13.25 4.79
C GLY A 465 -22.50 -14.42 4.28
N ILE A 466 -22.03 -14.33 3.04
CA ILE A 466 -21.12 -15.32 2.47
C ILE A 466 -19.71 -15.07 3.04
N ALA A 467 -19.09 -16.14 3.53
CA ALA A 467 -17.71 -16.20 4.02
C ALA A 467 -17.15 -17.59 3.68
N ALA A 468 -16.52 -17.71 2.52
CA ALA A 468 -16.00 -18.98 2.01
C ALA A 468 -14.88 -18.74 1.00
N GLY A 469 -13.94 -19.67 0.91
CA GLY A 469 -12.81 -19.56 -0.01
C GLY A 469 -13.25 -19.50 -1.48
N GLY A 470 -12.81 -18.47 -2.19
CA GLY A 470 -13.11 -18.25 -3.59
C GLY A 470 -12.52 -19.34 -4.47
N GLY A 471 -13.25 -19.76 -5.50
CA GLY A 471 -12.78 -20.81 -6.40
C GLY A 471 -13.82 -21.26 -7.41
N GLY A 472 -13.36 -21.70 -8.57
CA GLY A 472 -14.20 -22.09 -9.68
C GLY A 472 -13.47 -22.06 -11.02
N ILE A 473 -14.24 -21.76 -12.06
CA ILE A 473 -13.81 -21.77 -13.46
C ILE A 473 -13.95 -20.35 -14.01
N SER A 474 -12.89 -19.80 -14.58
CA SER A 474 -12.95 -18.54 -15.32
C SER A 474 -13.91 -18.64 -16.50
N SER A 475 -14.60 -17.55 -16.81
CA SER A 475 -15.45 -17.41 -18.00
C SER A 475 -14.72 -16.75 -19.17
N HIS A 476 -13.56 -16.15 -18.91
CA HIS A 476 -12.79 -15.35 -19.86
C HIS A 476 -11.46 -16.00 -20.24
N PHE A 477 -10.64 -16.40 -19.26
CA PHE A 477 -9.28 -16.86 -19.51
C PHE A 477 -9.23 -18.33 -19.90
N ALA A 478 -8.61 -18.61 -21.04
CA ALA A 478 -8.36 -19.97 -21.51
C ALA A 478 -7.50 -20.76 -20.52
N ARG A 479 -7.71 -22.08 -20.49
CA ARG A 479 -6.95 -22.97 -19.63
C ARG A 479 -5.48 -22.96 -20.05
N PRO A 480 -4.56 -22.61 -19.15
CA PRO A 480 -3.15 -22.70 -19.44
C PRO A 480 -2.70 -24.16 -19.51
N THR A 481 -1.70 -24.45 -20.34
CA THR A 481 -1.26 -25.83 -20.64
C THR A 481 -0.74 -26.59 -19.43
N TRP A 482 -0.24 -25.89 -18.41
CA TRP A 482 0.23 -26.48 -17.15
C TRP A 482 -0.91 -26.94 -16.22
N GLN A 483 -2.16 -26.51 -16.43
CA GLN A 483 -3.35 -27.12 -15.78
C GLN A 483 -3.80 -28.39 -16.53
N SER A 484 -2.86 -29.29 -16.80
CA SER A 484 -3.13 -30.58 -17.43
C SER A 484 -2.24 -31.66 -16.82
N GLY A 485 -2.71 -32.91 -16.82
CA GLY A 485 -1.93 -34.04 -16.30
C GLY A 485 -1.78 -34.11 -14.78
N VAL A 486 -2.44 -33.22 -14.02
CA VAL A 486 -2.53 -33.29 -12.55
C VAL A 486 -3.82 -34.01 -12.15
N PRO A 487 -3.78 -34.99 -11.23
CA PRO A 487 -4.98 -35.65 -10.71
C PRO A 487 -6.00 -34.65 -10.14
N GLY A 488 -7.29 -34.93 -10.32
CA GLY A 488 -8.38 -34.07 -9.84
C GLY A 488 -8.85 -32.99 -10.84
N ILE A 489 -7.98 -32.53 -11.76
CA ILE A 489 -8.36 -31.52 -12.75
C ILE A 489 -9.51 -32.01 -13.65
N PRO A 490 -10.67 -31.32 -13.68
CA PRO A 490 -11.80 -31.68 -14.54
C PRO A 490 -11.57 -31.28 -15.99
N SER A 491 -12.29 -31.91 -16.93
CA SER A 491 -12.27 -31.51 -18.35
C SER A 491 -12.83 -30.10 -18.55
N GLY A 492 -12.22 -29.30 -19.42
CA GLY A 492 -12.72 -27.95 -19.74
C GLY A 492 -11.69 -27.14 -20.53
N ALA A 493 -12.11 -25.96 -20.97
CA ALA A 493 -11.29 -25.07 -21.80
C ALA A 493 -10.81 -23.79 -21.08
N PHE A 494 -11.25 -23.57 -19.84
CA PHE A 494 -10.98 -22.33 -19.10
C PHE A 494 -10.14 -22.56 -17.84
N ARG A 495 -9.48 -21.50 -17.38
CA ARG A 495 -8.62 -21.45 -16.18
C ARG A 495 -9.41 -21.85 -14.94
N LEU A 496 -8.89 -22.79 -14.18
CA LEU A 496 -9.46 -23.23 -12.91
C LEU A 496 -8.75 -22.52 -11.76
N LEU A 497 -9.42 -22.06 -10.71
CA LEU A 497 -8.81 -21.46 -9.52
C LEU A 497 -9.51 -21.96 -8.24
N PRO A 498 -8.86 -21.92 -7.06
CA PRO A 498 -7.50 -21.42 -6.79
C PRO A 498 -6.41 -22.37 -7.31
N ASP A 499 -5.15 -21.94 -7.20
CA ASP A 499 -3.98 -22.78 -7.48
C ASP A 499 -3.55 -23.55 -6.23
N ILE A 500 -3.51 -22.86 -5.08
CA ILE A 500 -3.25 -23.41 -3.74
C ILE A 500 -4.21 -22.77 -2.73
N ALA A 501 -4.32 -23.26 -1.51
CA ALA A 501 -5.15 -22.66 -0.47
C ALA A 501 -4.46 -22.62 0.89
N LEU A 502 -4.76 -21.63 1.74
CA LEU A 502 -4.26 -21.58 3.12
C LEU A 502 -5.37 -21.19 4.08
N GLN A 503 -5.10 -21.37 5.37
CA GLN A 503 -5.98 -21.03 6.48
C GLN A 503 -6.52 -19.62 6.29
N SER A 504 -7.84 -19.50 6.23
CA SER A 504 -8.58 -18.27 5.95
C SER A 504 -9.80 -18.12 6.87
N SER A 505 -9.93 -19.01 7.85
CA SER A 505 -11.07 -19.02 8.75
C SER A 505 -11.15 -17.79 9.64
N ILE A 506 -12.37 -17.40 9.98
CA ILE A 506 -12.69 -16.34 10.94
C ILE A 506 -12.91 -16.96 12.34
N GLU A 507 -13.49 -18.17 12.41
CA GLU A 507 -13.92 -18.78 13.68
C GLU A 507 -13.12 -20.04 14.09
N SER A 508 -12.31 -20.59 13.18
CA SER A 508 -11.73 -21.94 13.28
C SER A 508 -10.20 -22.00 13.06
N PRO A 509 -9.39 -21.42 13.96
CA PRO A 509 -9.55 -20.13 14.63
C PRO A 509 -9.14 -18.97 13.70
N GLY A 510 -9.61 -17.76 14.02
CA GLY A 510 -9.26 -16.54 13.30
C GLY A 510 -7.86 -16.00 13.59
N PHE A 511 -7.43 -15.09 12.72
CA PHE A 511 -6.15 -14.41 12.75
C PHE A 511 -6.20 -13.18 13.65
N LEU A 512 -5.22 -13.03 14.53
CA LEU A 512 -5.05 -11.81 15.32
C LEU A 512 -4.74 -10.64 14.38
N ILE A 513 -5.38 -9.50 14.66
CA ILE A 513 -5.18 -8.26 13.89
C ILE A 513 -4.95 -7.07 14.82
N CYS A 514 -4.26 -6.05 14.31
CA CYS A 514 -4.09 -4.76 14.94
C CYS A 514 -4.54 -3.65 13.99
N SER A 515 -5.78 -3.20 14.12
CA SER A 515 -6.34 -2.23 13.18
C SER A 515 -7.05 -1.09 13.87
N SER A 516 -6.79 0.12 13.38
CA SER A 516 -7.50 1.34 13.77
C SER A 516 -8.73 1.62 12.89
N ASP A 517 -8.98 0.78 11.88
CA ASP A 517 -10.10 0.95 10.96
C ASP A 517 -11.44 0.71 11.69
N PRO A 518 -12.30 1.73 11.80
CA PRO A 518 -13.59 1.59 12.49
C PRO A 518 -14.58 0.72 11.71
N THR A 519 -14.33 0.43 10.43
CA THR A 519 -15.17 -0.45 9.62
C THR A 519 -14.90 -1.92 9.90
N LEU A 520 -13.66 -2.28 10.25
CA LEU A 520 -13.30 -3.63 10.68
C LEU A 520 -13.64 -3.84 12.16
N THR A 521 -13.47 -2.82 12.99
CA THR A 521 -13.59 -2.95 14.45
C THR A 521 -14.84 -2.21 14.97
N GLY A 522 -15.94 -2.95 15.17
CA GLY A 522 -17.22 -2.38 15.68
C GLY A 522 -17.13 -1.70 17.07
N SER A 523 -16.02 -1.91 17.78
CA SER A 523 -15.52 -1.13 18.91
C SER A 523 -14.00 -1.07 18.75
N GLN A 524 -13.40 0.13 18.71
CA GLN A 524 -11.96 0.35 18.47
C GLN A 524 -11.05 -0.74 19.05
N THR A 525 -10.24 -1.38 18.22
CA THR A 525 -9.09 -2.16 18.70
C THR A 525 -7.81 -1.77 18.00
N SER A 526 -7.41 -0.53 18.27
CA SER A 526 -6.01 -0.18 18.25
C SER A 526 -5.25 -1.09 19.22
N CYS A 527 -4.16 -1.72 18.77
CA CYS A 527 -3.31 -2.53 19.65
C CYS A 527 -2.10 -1.76 20.20
N ILE A 528 -2.06 -0.44 20.02
CA ILE A 528 -1.01 0.45 20.55
C ILE A 528 -0.83 0.28 22.07
N ASN A 529 -1.90 -0.07 22.79
CA ASN A 529 -1.87 -0.32 24.24
C ASN A 529 -1.91 -1.82 24.61
N GLY A 530 -1.68 -2.71 23.64
CA GLY A 530 -1.79 -4.16 23.76
C GLY A 530 -2.85 -4.73 22.82
N LEU A 531 -2.66 -6.00 22.41
CA LEU A 531 -3.63 -6.73 21.58
C LEU A 531 -5.01 -6.97 22.24
N GLN A 532 -5.10 -6.80 23.56
CA GLN A 532 -6.34 -6.95 24.30
C GLN A 532 -7.06 -5.61 24.42
N ASP A 533 -8.36 -5.61 24.14
CA ASP A 533 -9.22 -4.48 24.47
C ASP A 533 -9.36 -4.31 26.00
N SER A 534 -9.99 -3.22 26.43
CA SER A 534 -10.23 -2.94 27.85
C SER A 534 -11.10 -4.00 28.57
N SER A 535 -11.75 -4.90 27.83
CA SER A 535 -12.53 -6.03 28.33
C SER A 535 -11.75 -7.36 28.28
N GLY A 536 -10.47 -7.35 27.92
CA GLY A 536 -9.60 -8.53 27.81
C GLY A 536 -9.84 -9.38 26.55
N LYS A 537 -10.53 -8.84 25.53
CA LYS A 537 -10.83 -9.55 24.28
C LYS A 537 -9.84 -9.19 23.18
N TYR A 538 -9.73 -10.07 22.19
CA TYR A 538 -8.89 -9.89 21.01
C TYR A 538 -9.76 -9.61 19.80
N SER A 539 -9.20 -8.86 18.86
CA SER A 539 -9.75 -8.72 17.52
C SER A 539 -9.16 -9.77 16.61
N VAL A 540 -10.06 -10.40 15.85
CA VAL A 540 -9.71 -11.38 14.85
C VAL A 540 -10.47 -11.17 13.56
N ALA A 541 -9.83 -11.56 12.46
CA ALA A 541 -10.44 -11.62 11.14
C ALA A 541 -10.01 -12.91 10.43
N GLY A 542 -10.61 -13.12 9.26
CA GLY A 542 -10.24 -14.17 8.32
C GLY A 542 -10.44 -13.67 6.90
N GLY A 543 -10.36 -14.58 5.94
CA GLY A 543 -10.38 -14.28 4.51
C GLY A 543 -9.14 -14.80 3.80
N THR A 544 -9.29 -15.04 2.50
CA THR A 544 -8.17 -15.29 1.59
C THR A 544 -7.21 -14.09 1.52
N SER A 545 -7.64 -12.92 1.99
CA SER A 545 -6.81 -11.75 2.32
C SER A 545 -5.69 -12.02 3.34
N PHE A 546 -5.76 -13.08 4.17
CA PHE A 546 -4.61 -13.52 4.99
C PHE A 546 -3.71 -14.49 4.22
N ALA A 547 -4.32 -15.35 3.40
CA ALA A 547 -3.62 -16.38 2.66
C ALA A 547 -2.65 -15.79 1.62
N ALA A 548 -3.08 -14.76 0.88
CA ALA A 548 -2.26 -14.09 -0.14
C ALA A 548 -0.95 -13.48 0.41
N PRO A 549 -0.96 -12.59 1.42
CA PRO A 549 0.27 -12.01 1.98
C PRO A 549 1.16 -13.04 2.70
N VAL A 550 0.58 -14.09 3.29
CA VAL A 550 1.36 -15.21 3.86
C VAL A 550 2.12 -15.95 2.75
N VAL A 551 1.47 -16.31 1.64
CA VAL A 551 2.13 -16.94 0.49
C VAL A 551 3.16 -16.00 -0.14
N ALA A 552 2.87 -14.70 -0.23
CA ALA A 552 3.84 -13.73 -0.72
C ALA A 552 5.10 -13.70 0.19
N GLY A 553 4.92 -13.82 1.50
CA GLY A 553 6.01 -14.02 2.45
C GLY A 553 6.79 -15.32 2.22
N PHE A 554 6.10 -16.43 1.95
CA PHE A 554 6.72 -17.73 1.61
C PHE A 554 7.60 -17.59 0.37
N LEU A 555 7.09 -16.99 -0.71
CA LEU A 555 7.82 -16.82 -1.96
C LEU A 555 9.00 -15.85 -1.82
N THR A 556 8.88 -14.86 -0.93
CA THR A 556 10.00 -13.98 -0.57
C THR A 556 11.12 -14.77 0.11
N ILE A 557 10.78 -15.70 1.01
CA ILE A 557 11.74 -16.64 1.62
C ILE A 557 12.32 -17.60 0.58
N LEU A 558 11.49 -18.11 -0.34
CA LEU A 558 11.94 -18.98 -1.44
C LEU A 558 12.98 -18.28 -2.32
N ASN A 559 12.77 -17.01 -2.67
CA ASN A 559 13.74 -16.24 -3.44
C ASN A 559 15.08 -16.09 -2.72
N GLN A 560 15.06 -15.92 -1.39
CA GLN A 560 16.28 -15.92 -0.57
C GLN A 560 17.01 -17.27 -0.65
N ILE A 561 16.27 -18.37 -0.53
CA ILE A 561 16.82 -19.74 -0.56
C ILE A 561 17.42 -20.05 -1.93
N GLU A 562 16.68 -19.73 -2.99
CA GLU A 562 17.08 -19.94 -4.38
C GLU A 562 18.10 -18.93 -4.88
N GLN A 563 18.40 -17.89 -4.10
CA GLN A 563 19.36 -16.83 -4.43
C GLN A 563 19.02 -16.15 -5.77
N THR A 564 17.73 -15.92 -5.98
CA THR A 564 17.18 -15.29 -7.18
C THR A 564 16.51 -13.96 -6.82
N ASP A 565 16.36 -13.10 -7.81
CA ASP A 565 15.63 -11.83 -7.77
C ASP A 565 14.21 -11.98 -8.31
N GLY A 566 13.64 -13.19 -8.24
CA GLY A 566 12.29 -13.50 -8.71
C GLY A 566 12.13 -14.92 -9.28
N GLN A 567 10.89 -15.38 -9.43
CA GLN A 567 10.53 -16.67 -10.05
C GLN A 567 9.61 -16.50 -11.27
N GLY A 568 9.12 -15.30 -11.55
CA GLY A 568 8.06 -15.06 -12.53
C GLY A 568 6.77 -15.79 -12.14
N ASN A 569 6.04 -16.31 -13.13
CA ASN A 569 4.86 -17.15 -12.89
C ASN A 569 5.28 -18.54 -12.34
N ILE A 570 4.94 -18.82 -11.08
CA ILE A 570 5.27 -20.07 -10.40
C ILE A 570 4.28 -21.21 -10.67
N ASN A 571 3.11 -20.93 -11.26
CA ASN A 571 2.07 -21.93 -11.47
C ASN A 571 2.55 -23.14 -12.29
N PRO A 572 3.30 -22.99 -13.41
CA PRO A 572 3.87 -24.15 -14.10
C PRO A 572 4.70 -25.08 -13.21
N GLN A 573 5.44 -24.52 -12.25
CA GLN A 573 6.28 -25.28 -11.34
C GLN A 573 5.45 -26.00 -10.27
N LEU A 574 4.44 -25.34 -9.70
CA LEU A 574 3.51 -25.93 -8.74
C LEU A 574 2.78 -27.15 -9.34
N TYR A 575 2.21 -26.98 -10.55
CA TYR A 575 1.49 -28.07 -11.22
C TYR A 575 2.44 -29.16 -11.74
N GLY A 576 3.68 -28.80 -12.10
CA GLY A 576 4.74 -29.76 -12.40
C GLY A 576 5.04 -30.67 -11.21
N LEU A 577 5.16 -30.12 -10.00
CA LEU A 577 5.32 -30.90 -8.76
C LEU A 577 4.08 -31.74 -8.46
N ALA A 578 2.88 -31.18 -8.65
CA ALA A 578 1.62 -31.89 -8.39
C ALA A 578 1.34 -33.03 -9.36
N SER A 579 1.86 -32.99 -10.58
CA SER A 579 1.71 -34.06 -11.57
C SER A 579 2.37 -35.38 -11.15
N ASN A 580 3.32 -35.33 -10.20
CA ASN A 580 3.98 -36.50 -9.65
C ASN A 580 3.44 -36.80 -8.24
N PRO A 581 2.85 -37.99 -8.00
CA PRO A 581 2.24 -38.32 -6.71
C PRO A 581 3.16 -38.22 -5.49
N ALA A 582 4.46 -38.48 -5.65
CA ALA A 582 5.40 -38.44 -4.54
C ALA A 582 5.75 -37.00 -4.12
N SER A 583 5.95 -36.10 -5.08
CA SER A 583 6.13 -34.68 -4.77
C SER A 583 4.83 -34.02 -4.35
N TYR A 584 3.67 -34.43 -4.90
CA TYR A 584 2.37 -33.94 -4.45
C TYR A 584 2.15 -34.24 -2.96
N ALA A 585 2.31 -35.52 -2.57
CA ALA A 585 2.12 -35.95 -1.18
C ALA A 585 3.16 -35.38 -0.20
N ALA A 586 4.29 -34.86 -0.69
CA ALA A 586 5.32 -34.25 0.14
C ALA A 586 5.10 -32.74 0.31
N ALA A 587 4.77 -32.03 -0.76
CA ALA A 587 4.74 -30.57 -0.78
C ALA A 587 3.34 -29.97 -0.52
N PHE A 588 2.28 -30.78 -0.61
CA PHE A 588 0.91 -30.33 -0.46
C PHE A 588 0.15 -31.17 0.57
N HIS A 589 -0.67 -30.52 1.37
CA HIS A 589 -1.71 -31.15 2.16
C HIS A 589 -3.02 -31.13 1.35
N ASP A 590 -3.36 -32.30 0.82
CA ASP A 590 -4.55 -32.52 0.00
C ASP A 590 -5.82 -32.32 0.84
N ILE A 591 -6.65 -31.34 0.48
CA ILE A 591 -7.90 -31.04 1.18
C ILE A 591 -9.02 -31.80 0.52
N THR A 592 -9.56 -32.81 1.19
CA THR A 592 -10.51 -33.74 0.55
C THR A 592 -11.92 -33.67 1.13
N SER A 593 -12.24 -32.63 1.91
CA SER A 593 -13.55 -32.50 2.55
C SER A 593 -13.98 -31.05 2.74
N GLY A 594 -15.30 -30.82 2.66
CA GLY A 594 -15.90 -29.50 2.65
C GLY A 594 -16.30 -29.06 1.23
N SER A 595 -16.83 -27.85 1.11
CA SER A 595 -17.19 -27.23 -0.16
C SER A 595 -17.15 -25.73 -0.03
N ASN A 596 -16.87 -25.00 -1.11
CA ASN A 596 -17.00 -23.54 -1.16
C ASN A 596 -18.39 -23.07 -1.62
N ALA A 597 -19.39 -23.94 -1.44
CA ALA A 597 -20.76 -23.67 -1.85
C ALA A 597 -21.41 -22.60 -0.97
N CYS A 598 -22.36 -21.87 -1.53
CA CYS A 598 -23.14 -20.96 -0.71
C CYS A 598 -23.97 -21.71 0.37
N ILE A 599 -24.05 -21.12 1.57
CA ILE A 599 -24.75 -21.71 2.71
C ILE A 599 -26.15 -21.10 2.89
N SER A 600 -27.08 -21.91 3.43
CA SER A 600 -28.43 -21.50 3.85
C SER A 600 -28.43 -20.23 4.71
N GLY A 601 -29.38 -19.32 4.48
CA GLY A 601 -29.58 -18.17 5.36
C GLY A 601 -28.66 -16.98 5.11
N THR A 602 -27.75 -17.06 4.13
CA THR A 602 -26.92 -15.93 3.65
C THR A 602 -27.70 -14.93 2.78
N GLY A 603 -28.97 -15.22 2.45
CA GLY A 603 -29.83 -14.38 1.62
C GLY A 603 -29.67 -14.59 0.11
N ASN A 604 -28.57 -15.23 -0.31
CA ASN A 604 -28.18 -15.29 -1.72
C ASN A 604 -28.37 -16.69 -2.35
N CYS A 605 -28.87 -17.69 -1.62
CA CYS A 605 -29.08 -19.04 -2.14
C CYS A 605 -30.51 -19.58 -1.96
N THR A 606 -31.03 -20.23 -3.01
CA THR A 606 -32.41 -20.74 -3.08
C THR A 606 -32.56 -21.98 -2.21
N ALA A 607 -31.55 -22.86 -2.21
CA ALA A 607 -31.32 -23.85 -1.17
C ALA A 607 -29.81 -23.97 -0.81
N PRO A 608 -29.48 -24.55 0.36
CA PRO A 608 -28.10 -24.66 0.83
C PRO A 608 -27.30 -25.62 -0.06
N GLY A 609 -26.09 -25.23 -0.47
CA GLY A 609 -25.20 -26.10 -1.24
C GLY A 609 -25.54 -26.25 -2.72
N GLU A 610 -26.41 -25.40 -3.29
CA GLU A 610 -26.85 -25.50 -4.70
C GLU A 610 -25.83 -24.96 -5.72
N SER A 611 -24.90 -24.10 -5.31
CA SER A 611 -23.86 -23.54 -6.18
C SER A 611 -22.53 -23.57 -5.45
N GLY A 612 -21.63 -24.45 -5.90
CA GLY A 612 -20.32 -24.67 -5.30
C GLY A 612 -19.58 -25.90 -5.80
N TYR A 613 -18.32 -25.98 -5.39
CA TYR A 613 -17.41 -27.07 -5.66
C TYR A 613 -17.08 -27.78 -4.34
N ALA A 614 -17.11 -29.11 -4.38
CA ALA A 614 -16.73 -29.93 -3.24
C ALA A 614 -15.24 -30.24 -3.32
N ALA A 615 -14.58 -30.32 -2.17
CA ALA A 615 -13.21 -30.80 -2.10
C ALA A 615 -13.13 -32.29 -2.44
N THR A 616 -12.10 -32.69 -3.19
CA THR A 616 -11.89 -34.07 -3.65
C THR A 616 -10.40 -34.43 -3.64
N PRO A 617 -10.01 -35.72 -3.67
CA PRO A 617 -8.60 -36.07 -3.74
C PRO A 617 -7.90 -35.50 -5.00
N GLY A 618 -6.77 -34.82 -4.81
CA GLY A 618 -6.03 -34.12 -5.86
C GLY A 618 -6.51 -32.68 -6.03
N TYR A 619 -6.36 -32.13 -7.24
CA TYR A 619 -6.86 -30.80 -7.53
C TYR A 619 -8.40 -30.72 -7.42
N ASP A 620 -8.92 -29.67 -6.78
CA ASP A 620 -10.32 -29.28 -6.87
C ASP A 620 -10.50 -27.76 -6.96
N GLU A 621 -11.63 -27.29 -7.47
CA GLU A 621 -11.91 -25.86 -7.62
C GLU A 621 -12.26 -25.15 -6.29
N ALA A 622 -12.26 -25.86 -5.15
CA ALA A 622 -12.51 -25.25 -3.84
C ALA A 622 -11.20 -24.83 -3.15
N THR A 623 -10.15 -25.64 -3.29
CA THR A 623 -8.86 -25.48 -2.60
C THR A 623 -7.63 -25.66 -3.48
N GLY A 624 -7.82 -25.91 -4.78
CA GLY A 624 -6.74 -26.03 -5.75
C GLY A 624 -5.95 -27.30 -5.49
N LEU A 625 -4.62 -27.19 -5.43
CA LEU A 625 -3.71 -28.28 -5.06
C LEU A 625 -3.70 -28.58 -3.55
N GLY A 626 -4.56 -27.93 -2.76
CA GLY A 626 -4.55 -27.97 -1.30
C GLY A 626 -3.62 -26.93 -0.69
N SER A 627 -3.35 -27.08 0.61
CA SER A 627 -2.40 -26.20 1.31
C SER A 627 -0.97 -26.65 1.15
N VAL A 628 -0.03 -25.72 1.28
CA VAL A 628 1.39 -26.00 1.06
C VAL A 628 2.08 -26.37 2.36
N ASP A 629 2.81 -27.48 2.36
CA ASP A 629 3.86 -27.73 3.35
C ASP A 629 5.10 -26.99 2.84
N PHE A 630 5.33 -25.75 3.30
CA PHE A 630 6.31 -24.88 2.65
C PHE A 630 7.75 -25.37 2.85
N GLY A 631 8.08 -25.97 4.00
CA GLY A 631 9.39 -26.58 4.25
C GLY A 631 9.70 -27.72 3.27
N HIS A 632 8.72 -28.60 3.02
CA HIS A 632 8.86 -29.66 2.03
C HIS A 632 8.75 -29.16 0.59
N LEU A 633 7.92 -28.13 0.33
CA LEU A 633 7.81 -27.50 -0.99
C LEU A 633 9.16 -26.92 -1.41
N VAL A 634 9.86 -26.20 -0.54
CA VAL A 634 11.22 -25.69 -0.79
C VAL A 634 12.18 -26.83 -1.13
N THR A 635 12.10 -27.95 -0.42
CA THR A 635 12.98 -29.11 -0.66
C THR A 635 12.69 -29.78 -2.00
N ALA A 636 11.43 -29.83 -2.40
CA ALA A 636 11.01 -30.32 -3.70
C ALA A 636 11.17 -29.27 -4.81
N TRP A 637 11.32 -28.00 -4.45
CA TRP A 637 11.51 -26.89 -5.38
C TRP A 637 12.81 -27.15 -6.11
N PRO A 638 12.77 -27.21 -7.44
CA PRO A 638 13.96 -27.59 -8.14
C PRO A 638 14.94 -26.39 -8.01
N SER A 639 16.19 -26.65 -7.64
CA SER A 639 17.12 -25.56 -7.29
C SER A 639 17.78 -24.93 -8.51
N THR A 640 18.07 -23.63 -8.45
CA THR A 640 18.63 -22.85 -9.58
C THR A 640 20.14 -22.61 -9.47
N SER A 641 20.76 -22.82 -8.30
CA SER A 641 22.16 -22.48 -8.05
C SER A 641 23.08 -23.68 -7.81
N THR A 642 24.18 -23.74 -8.57
CA THR A 642 25.38 -24.55 -8.25
C THR A 642 26.47 -23.72 -7.52
N THR A 643 26.22 -22.44 -7.25
CA THR A 643 27.20 -21.50 -6.67
C THR A 643 26.52 -20.58 -5.66
N SER A 644 26.72 -20.85 -4.37
CA SER A 644 26.17 -20.04 -3.29
C SER A 644 26.84 -18.65 -3.28
N LYS A 645 26.12 -17.61 -3.70
CA LYS A 645 26.49 -16.20 -3.50
C LYS A 645 25.93 -15.69 -2.18
N THR A 646 26.61 -14.74 -1.55
CA THR A 646 26.18 -14.09 -0.31
C THR A 646 25.09 -13.04 -0.62
N PRO A 647 23.93 -13.08 0.05
CA PRO A 647 22.94 -12.01 -0.04
C PRO A 647 23.54 -10.65 0.33
N THR A 648 23.10 -9.61 -0.37
CA THR A 648 23.46 -8.23 -0.04
C THR A 648 22.22 -7.39 0.23
N ASN A 649 22.42 -6.32 1.00
CA ASN A 649 21.40 -5.31 1.26
C ASN A 649 21.95 -3.92 0.93
N ILE A 650 21.04 -2.98 0.65
CA ILE A 650 21.39 -1.57 0.44
C ILE A 650 20.67 -0.73 1.49
N GLN A 651 21.41 0.13 2.19
CA GLN A 651 20.88 1.11 3.14
C GLN A 651 21.22 2.53 2.69
N LEU A 652 20.27 3.45 2.84
CA LEU A 652 20.40 4.87 2.48
C LEU A 652 20.42 5.72 3.77
N THR A 653 21.40 6.62 3.93
CA THR A 653 21.54 7.46 5.13
C THR A 653 22.02 8.89 4.78
N PRO A 654 21.33 9.97 5.20
CA PRO A 654 20.06 9.97 5.90
C PRO A 654 18.94 9.44 4.99
N TYR A 655 17.91 8.87 5.62
CA TYR A 655 16.67 8.52 4.92
C TYR A 655 15.99 9.81 4.45
N LEU A 656 15.67 9.90 3.17
CA LEU A 656 15.15 11.12 2.55
C LEU A 656 13.63 11.13 2.63
N VAL A 657 13.05 12.05 3.40
CA VAL A 657 11.59 12.17 3.56
C VAL A 657 11.03 13.35 2.78
N SER A 658 11.77 14.47 2.72
CA SER A 658 11.39 15.65 1.96
C SER A 658 12.57 16.53 1.56
N ALA A 659 12.38 17.34 0.52
CA ALA A 659 13.34 18.34 0.03
C ALA A 659 12.63 19.55 -0.59
N SER A 660 13.26 20.73 -0.60
CA SER A 660 12.84 21.83 -1.46
C SER A 660 13.25 21.56 -2.92
N PRO A 661 12.55 22.09 -3.94
CA PRO A 661 12.92 21.88 -5.34
C PRO A 661 14.33 22.39 -5.60
N GLY A 662 15.17 21.58 -6.25
CA GLY A 662 16.58 21.88 -6.50
C GLY A 662 17.51 21.79 -5.29
N GLN A 663 17.02 21.40 -4.10
CA GLN A 663 17.86 21.20 -2.93
C GLN A 663 18.85 20.05 -3.15
N SER A 664 20.13 20.28 -2.82
CA SER A 664 21.14 19.22 -2.81
C SER A 664 21.20 18.55 -1.43
N LEU A 665 21.17 17.23 -1.41
CA LEU A 665 21.22 16.38 -0.24
C LEU A 665 22.36 15.37 -0.39
N GLN A 666 23.17 15.19 0.65
CA GLN A 666 24.17 14.13 0.69
C GLN A 666 23.51 12.85 1.18
N VAL A 667 23.69 11.76 0.43
CA VAL A 667 23.19 10.42 0.75
C VAL A 667 24.37 9.48 0.79
N GLN A 668 24.56 8.82 1.92
CA GLN A 668 25.42 7.66 2.06
C GLN A 668 24.64 6.41 1.67
N ILE A 669 25.20 5.63 0.77
CA ILE A 669 24.67 4.36 0.31
C ILE A 669 25.60 3.28 0.84
N THR A 670 25.10 2.44 1.74
CA THR A 670 25.85 1.32 2.31
C THR A 670 25.33 0.02 1.71
N VAL A 671 26.21 -0.75 1.08
CA VAL A 671 25.94 -2.09 0.58
C VAL A 671 26.61 -3.09 1.51
N GLY A 672 25.82 -3.82 2.28
CA GLY A 672 26.30 -4.82 3.21
C GLY A 672 26.12 -6.23 2.66
N SER A 673 26.96 -7.15 3.12
CA SER A 673 26.66 -8.59 3.06
C SER A 673 26.18 -9.05 4.45
N PHE A 674 25.17 -9.92 4.50
CA PHE A 674 24.63 -10.39 5.76
C PHE A 674 25.32 -11.68 6.25
N TYR A 675 25.48 -11.79 7.58
CA TYR A 675 25.99 -12.96 8.26
C TYR A 675 24.93 -13.51 9.22
N SER A 676 24.52 -14.78 9.03
CA SER A 676 23.74 -15.55 10.00
C SER A 676 24.59 -15.87 11.22
N SER A 677 24.05 -15.84 12.43
CA SER A 677 24.78 -15.94 13.71
C SER A 677 25.60 -17.22 13.99
N THR A 678 25.96 -18.07 13.01
CA THR A 678 26.41 -19.48 13.24
C THR A 678 27.77 -19.97 12.68
N GLY A 679 28.73 -19.15 12.21
CA GLY A 679 30.00 -19.69 11.64
C GLY A 679 30.86 -18.79 10.73
N ALA A 680 31.92 -18.21 11.28
CA ALA A 680 32.94 -17.39 10.60
C ALA A 680 33.28 -17.78 9.13
N LEU A 681 33.14 -16.82 8.20
CA LEU A 681 33.88 -16.84 6.94
C LEU A 681 35.30 -16.30 7.18
N ASN A 682 36.30 -17.08 6.81
CA ASN A 682 37.68 -16.62 6.69
C ASN A 682 37.84 -15.86 5.36
N GLY A 683 37.78 -14.52 5.36
CA GLY A 683 38.14 -13.68 4.21
C GLY A 683 37.39 -12.34 4.12
N ASN A 684 37.96 -11.36 3.43
CA ASN A 684 37.32 -10.06 3.12
C ASN A 684 36.10 -10.27 2.20
N ASN A 685 34.91 -10.48 2.77
CA ASN A 685 33.66 -10.67 2.03
C ASN A 685 32.92 -9.33 1.85
N VAL A 686 33.56 -8.39 1.17
CA VAL A 686 33.00 -7.03 0.98
C VAL A 686 32.44 -6.91 -0.45
N PRO A 687 31.22 -6.38 -0.65
CA PRO A 687 30.67 -6.11 -1.97
C PRO A 687 31.61 -5.25 -2.84
N THR A 688 31.77 -5.65 -4.11
CA THR A 688 32.61 -4.96 -5.10
C THR A 688 31.81 -4.54 -6.32
N GLY A 689 32.38 -3.65 -7.14
CA GLY A 689 31.74 -3.16 -8.36
C GLY A 689 31.23 -1.72 -8.22
N THR A 690 30.10 -1.44 -8.88
CA THR A 690 29.49 -0.10 -8.95
C THR A 690 27.99 -0.17 -8.69
N LEU A 691 27.42 0.96 -8.33
CA LEU A 691 25.98 1.15 -8.14
C LEU A 691 25.41 2.01 -9.27
N ALA A 692 24.12 1.85 -9.53
CA ALA A 692 23.35 2.80 -10.29
C ALA A 692 22.38 3.52 -9.34
N VAL A 693 22.21 4.83 -9.54
CA VAL A 693 21.18 5.64 -8.88
C VAL A 693 20.30 6.24 -9.95
N SER A 694 18.99 6.03 -9.84
CA SER A 694 17.99 6.69 -10.66
C SER A 694 17.03 7.50 -9.81
N VAL A 695 16.56 8.61 -10.37
CA VAL A 695 15.53 9.49 -9.80
C VAL A 695 14.41 9.54 -10.82
N ASP A 696 13.21 9.13 -10.41
CA ASP A 696 12.07 8.92 -11.31
C ASP A 696 12.51 8.15 -12.55
N HIS A 697 13.28 7.08 -12.31
CA HIS A 697 13.77 6.14 -13.32
C HIS A 697 14.75 6.72 -14.35
N THR A 698 15.02 8.02 -14.30
CA THR A 698 16.13 8.62 -15.04
C THR A 698 17.42 8.28 -14.33
N ILE A 699 18.33 7.57 -15.00
CA ILE A 699 19.65 7.26 -14.45
C ILE A 699 20.39 8.57 -14.19
N ALA A 700 20.41 8.98 -12.92
CA ALA A 700 21.14 10.14 -12.47
C ALA A 700 22.64 9.83 -12.36
N GLN A 701 22.98 8.57 -12.05
CA GLN A 701 24.35 8.07 -12.02
C GLN A 701 24.37 6.57 -12.38
N SER A 702 25.06 6.18 -13.45
CA SER A 702 25.08 4.79 -13.94
C SER A 702 26.18 3.90 -13.34
N ALA A 703 27.24 4.52 -12.80
CA ALA A 703 28.42 3.82 -12.29
C ALA A 703 29.01 4.56 -11.08
N LEU A 704 28.27 4.59 -9.98
CA LEU A 704 28.72 5.15 -8.71
C LEU A 704 29.67 4.14 -8.03
N THR A 705 30.92 4.53 -7.82
CA THR A 705 31.94 3.70 -7.17
C THR A 705 31.84 3.77 -5.65
N PHE A 706 32.16 2.67 -4.97
CA PHE A 706 32.34 2.68 -3.52
C PHE A 706 33.49 3.62 -3.12
N SER A 707 33.19 4.53 -2.19
CA SER A 707 34.11 5.49 -1.59
C SER A 707 34.94 4.90 -0.45
N SER A 708 34.43 3.88 0.24
CA SER A 708 35.15 3.13 1.28
C SER A 708 34.58 1.73 1.45
N THR A 709 35.35 0.85 2.09
CA THR A 709 34.96 -0.52 2.42
C THR A 709 35.29 -0.80 3.88
N ASP A 710 34.39 -1.46 4.61
CA ASP A 710 34.64 -1.95 5.96
C ASP A 710 34.57 -3.48 5.97
N ALA A 711 35.74 -4.12 6.01
CA ALA A 711 35.84 -5.57 6.07
C ALA A 711 35.36 -6.17 7.40
N SER A 712 35.32 -5.38 8.49
CA SER A 712 34.80 -5.86 9.78
C SER A 712 33.28 -5.90 9.82
N LEU A 713 32.63 -5.04 9.04
CA LEU A 713 31.18 -4.99 8.86
C LEU A 713 30.74 -5.63 7.54
N SER A 714 31.67 -6.17 6.76
CA SER A 714 31.45 -6.78 5.45
C SER A 714 30.62 -5.91 4.50
N ASN A 715 30.90 -4.60 4.49
CA ASN A 715 30.12 -3.61 3.73
C ASN A 715 31.00 -2.66 2.89
N ALA A 716 30.39 -2.06 1.89
CA ALA A 716 30.97 -1.05 1.02
C ALA A 716 30.07 0.19 1.00
N ILE A 717 30.66 1.38 1.01
CA ILE A 717 29.94 2.65 1.16
C ILE A 717 30.23 3.54 -0.04
N ALA A 718 29.18 4.07 -0.67
CA ALA A 718 29.27 5.14 -1.66
C ALA A 718 28.59 6.41 -1.14
N ASN A 719 29.12 7.59 -1.47
CA ASN A 719 28.47 8.86 -1.17
C ASN A 719 27.91 9.44 -2.47
N TYR A 720 26.63 9.79 -2.45
CA TYR A 720 25.90 10.33 -3.58
C TYR A 720 25.31 11.70 -3.23
N THR A 721 25.46 12.67 -4.13
CA THR A 721 24.80 13.98 -3.98
C THR A 721 23.50 13.92 -4.76
N PHE A 722 22.40 13.72 -4.05
CA PHE A 722 21.07 13.80 -4.62
C PHE A 722 20.67 15.27 -4.82
N VAL A 723 20.22 15.62 -6.02
CA VAL A 723 19.61 16.93 -6.29
C VAL A 723 18.13 16.71 -6.46
N ALA A 724 17.33 17.27 -5.56
CA ALA A 724 15.88 17.17 -5.61
C ALA A 724 15.36 17.75 -6.94
N PRO A 725 14.50 17.01 -7.68
CA PRO A 725 13.82 17.51 -8.86
C PRO A 725 13.28 18.94 -8.74
N ALA A 726 13.25 19.67 -9.85
CA ALA A 726 12.66 21.01 -9.86
C ALA A 726 11.12 20.96 -9.77
N THR A 727 10.55 19.83 -10.17
CA THR A 727 9.11 19.56 -10.13
C THR A 727 8.69 19.22 -8.71
N PRO A 728 7.63 19.84 -8.15
CA PRO A 728 7.07 19.40 -6.88
C PRO A 728 6.32 18.06 -7.01
N GLY A 729 6.43 17.17 -6.03
CA GLY A 729 5.77 15.86 -6.05
C GLY A 729 6.48 14.80 -5.23
N SER A 730 5.93 13.58 -5.20
CA SER A 730 6.66 12.41 -4.70
C SER A 730 7.58 11.91 -5.80
N HIS A 731 8.86 11.71 -5.48
CA HIS A 731 9.87 11.24 -6.43
C HIS A 731 10.50 9.95 -5.93
N LEU A 732 10.62 8.96 -6.82
CA LEU A 732 11.16 7.65 -6.47
C LEU A 732 12.66 7.62 -6.76
N ILE A 733 13.44 7.38 -5.71
CA ILE A 733 14.87 7.15 -5.80
C ILE A 733 15.08 5.64 -5.78
N THR A 734 15.77 5.11 -6.79
CA THR A 734 16.15 3.70 -6.85
C THR A 734 17.67 3.60 -6.88
N VAL A 735 18.21 2.75 -6.03
CA VAL A 735 19.62 2.39 -5.99
C VAL A 735 19.73 0.92 -6.32
N THR A 736 20.48 0.59 -7.36
CA THR A 736 20.70 -0.79 -7.81
C THR A 736 22.16 -1.16 -7.64
N TYR A 737 22.38 -2.29 -6.97
CA TYR A 737 23.63 -3.02 -6.96
C TYR A 737 23.48 -4.27 -7.84
N PRO A 738 24.23 -4.41 -8.93
CA PRO A 738 24.09 -5.54 -9.86
C PRO A 738 24.68 -6.86 -9.31
N GLY A 739 25.27 -6.85 -8.12
CA GLY A 739 25.97 -8.00 -7.56
C GLY A 739 27.41 -8.11 -8.08
N ASP A 740 28.12 -9.11 -7.60
CA ASP A 740 29.46 -9.47 -8.08
C ASP A 740 29.65 -10.99 -8.16
N ALA A 741 30.90 -11.45 -8.22
CA ALA A 741 31.21 -12.88 -8.31
C ALA A 741 30.78 -13.67 -7.07
N THR A 742 30.74 -13.02 -5.90
CA THR A 742 30.45 -13.63 -4.60
C THR A 742 29.18 -13.09 -3.96
N HIS A 743 28.65 -11.96 -4.42
CA HIS A 743 27.51 -11.26 -3.84
C HIS A 743 26.32 -11.22 -4.80
N LEU A 744 25.12 -11.37 -4.24
CA LEU A 744 23.88 -11.21 -5.00
C LEU A 744 23.63 -9.73 -5.35
N PRO A 745 22.91 -9.47 -6.46
CA PRO A 745 22.36 -8.15 -6.71
C PRO A 745 21.41 -7.73 -5.57
N ALA A 746 21.29 -6.43 -5.38
CA ALA A 746 20.35 -5.84 -4.44
C ALA A 746 19.78 -4.54 -4.99
N VAL A 747 18.57 -4.21 -4.57
CA VAL A 747 17.91 -2.95 -4.90
C VAL A 747 17.41 -2.32 -3.60
N ALA A 748 17.54 -1.01 -3.48
CA ALA A 748 16.82 -0.23 -2.49
C ALA A 748 16.10 0.91 -3.18
N THR A 749 14.85 1.13 -2.79
CA THR A 749 14.08 2.28 -3.24
C THR A 749 13.66 3.12 -2.04
N THR A 750 13.52 4.43 -2.26
CA THR A 750 12.96 5.36 -1.28
C THR A 750 12.24 6.47 -2.03
N SER A 751 11.13 6.95 -1.49
CA SER A 751 10.42 8.10 -2.03
C SER A 751 10.80 9.37 -1.28
N ILE A 752 11.06 10.45 -2.00
CA ILE A 752 11.25 11.78 -1.43
C ILE A 752 10.15 12.73 -1.90
N LEU A 753 9.54 13.45 -0.97
CA LEU A 753 8.61 14.53 -1.32
C LEU A 753 9.39 15.81 -1.65
N VAL A 754 9.35 16.26 -2.89
CA VAL A 754 10.04 17.47 -3.35
C VAL A 754 9.06 18.62 -3.47
N GLY A 755 9.44 19.77 -2.91
CA GLY A 755 8.55 20.89 -2.71
C GLY A 755 7.51 20.64 -1.62
N ASN A 756 7.22 21.69 -0.85
CA ASN A 756 5.87 21.79 -0.31
C ASN A 756 5.03 22.28 -1.47
N VAL A 757 3.96 21.56 -1.86
CA VAL A 757 2.99 22.01 -2.86
C VAL A 757 2.64 23.46 -2.52
N THR A 758 3.21 24.39 -3.28
CA THR A 758 3.01 25.81 -3.01
C THR A 758 1.62 26.08 -3.54
N ALA A 759 0.64 26.20 -2.66
CA ALA A 759 -0.70 26.57 -3.08
C ALA A 759 -0.58 27.85 -3.92
N THR A 760 -1.03 27.77 -5.17
CA THR A 760 -1.29 28.91 -6.04
C THR A 760 -2.76 29.29 -5.91
N GLY A 761 -3.16 30.43 -6.45
CA GLY A 761 -4.55 30.88 -6.40
C GLY A 761 -4.93 31.62 -5.12
N SER A 762 -6.22 31.72 -4.88
CA SER A 762 -6.81 32.46 -3.77
C SER A 762 -8.06 31.75 -3.23
N PHE A 763 -8.58 32.19 -2.11
CA PHE A 763 -9.85 31.70 -1.59
C PHE A 763 -10.60 32.83 -0.90
N THR A 764 -11.88 32.61 -0.63
CA THR A 764 -12.69 33.48 0.24
C THR A 764 -13.11 32.73 1.49
N VAL A 765 -13.32 33.44 2.59
CA VAL A 765 -13.76 32.88 3.88
C VAL A 765 -15.20 33.28 4.17
N THR A 766 -16.01 32.34 4.64
CA THR A 766 -17.40 32.62 5.08
C THR A 766 -17.60 32.26 6.55
N ALA A 767 -18.29 33.14 7.28
CA ALA A 767 -18.78 32.93 8.64
C ALA A 767 -20.10 33.68 8.84
N SER A 768 -21.02 33.09 9.62
CA SER A 768 -22.34 33.68 9.92
C SER A 768 -22.34 34.44 11.24
N ASN A 769 -23.22 35.45 11.37
CA ASN A 769 -23.46 36.11 12.66
C ASN A 769 -23.96 35.10 13.71
N LEU A 770 -23.52 35.26 14.96
CA LEU A 770 -23.84 34.34 16.06
C LEU A 770 -24.43 35.11 17.25
N THR A 771 -25.45 34.55 17.90
CA THR A 771 -25.99 35.08 19.16
C THR A 771 -25.75 34.06 20.28
N VAL A 772 -25.14 34.47 21.38
CA VAL A 772 -24.84 33.60 22.54
C VAL A 772 -25.30 34.27 23.83
N ALA A 773 -25.95 33.54 24.72
CA ALA A 773 -26.31 34.07 26.04
C ALA A 773 -25.09 34.13 26.97
N ASN A 774 -25.04 35.10 27.89
CA ASN A 774 -23.98 35.16 28.90
C ASN A 774 -23.95 33.87 29.76
N GLY A 775 -22.77 33.27 29.93
CA GLY A 775 -22.57 31.98 30.61
C GLY A 775 -22.77 30.74 29.72
N SER A 776 -23.00 30.92 28.40
CA SER A 776 -23.23 29.83 27.43
C SER A 776 -22.18 29.83 26.31
N GLN A 777 -22.24 28.82 25.44
CA GLN A 777 -21.48 28.75 24.18
C GLN A 777 -22.41 28.58 22.97
N GLY A 778 -21.96 29.04 21.82
CA GLY A 778 -22.58 28.78 20.52
C GLY A 778 -21.53 28.31 19.50
N SER A 779 -21.99 27.70 18.40
CA SER A 779 -21.08 27.24 17.33
C SER A 779 -21.61 27.62 15.97
N ILE A 780 -20.71 27.89 15.03
CA ILE A 780 -21.01 28.16 13.62
C ILE A 780 -20.05 27.37 12.72
N PRO A 781 -20.52 26.87 11.56
CA PRO A 781 -19.61 26.36 10.54
C PRO A 781 -18.81 27.51 9.93
N ILE A 782 -17.55 27.25 9.61
CA ILE A 782 -16.66 28.13 8.86
C ILE A 782 -16.05 27.33 7.70
N ALA A 783 -15.90 27.98 6.56
CA ALA A 783 -15.39 27.31 5.36
C ALA A 783 -14.64 28.29 4.46
N VAL A 784 -13.77 27.74 3.61
CA VAL A 784 -13.22 28.47 2.46
C VAL A 784 -13.89 28.05 1.17
N THR A 785 -14.07 29.01 0.27
CA THR A 785 -14.44 28.77 -1.13
C THR A 785 -13.20 29.04 -1.98
N PRO A 786 -12.54 27.99 -2.53
CA PRO A 786 -11.38 28.14 -3.41
C PRO A 786 -11.70 28.89 -4.69
N THR A 787 -10.75 29.66 -5.24
CA THR A 787 -10.73 29.93 -6.69
C THR A 787 -10.24 28.68 -7.43
N ALA A 788 -10.51 28.58 -8.74
CA ALA A 788 -10.32 27.35 -9.53
C ALA A 788 -8.90 26.74 -9.47
N ASP A 789 -7.92 27.50 -9.00
CA ASP A 789 -6.50 27.20 -8.92
C ASP A 789 -5.96 26.98 -7.49
N TYR A 790 -6.80 27.09 -6.45
CA TYR A 790 -6.41 26.88 -5.05
C TYR A 790 -6.73 25.46 -4.55
N SER A 791 -5.69 24.68 -4.23
CA SER A 791 -5.78 23.30 -3.72
C SER A 791 -5.14 23.12 -2.33
N GLY A 792 -4.77 24.23 -1.68
CA GLY A 792 -4.10 24.23 -0.38
C GLY A 792 -5.00 23.92 0.81
N ARG A 793 -4.38 23.84 2.00
CA ARG A 793 -5.05 23.67 3.30
C ARG A 793 -5.01 24.98 4.06
N VAL A 794 -6.14 25.36 4.68
CA VAL A 794 -6.27 26.62 5.44
C VAL A 794 -6.14 26.41 6.94
N THR A 795 -5.29 27.23 7.57
CA THR A 795 -5.21 27.43 9.02
C THR A 795 -6.07 28.63 9.44
N TRP A 796 -6.67 28.56 10.62
CA TRP A 796 -7.66 29.53 11.07
C TRP A 796 -7.18 30.37 12.26
N SER A 797 -7.49 31.67 12.23
CA SER A 797 -7.31 32.57 13.37
C SER A 797 -8.51 33.51 13.53
N LEU A 798 -8.75 33.96 14.76
CA LEU A 798 -9.87 34.83 15.10
C LEU A 798 -9.37 36.03 15.93
N ALA A 799 -9.78 37.23 15.55
CA ALA A 799 -9.47 38.47 16.26
C ALA A 799 -10.74 39.31 16.51
N ALA A 800 -10.74 40.12 17.57
CA ALA A 800 -11.79 41.12 17.82
C ALA A 800 -11.30 42.51 17.38
N THR A 801 -12.12 43.16 16.55
CA THR A 801 -11.75 44.45 15.92
C THR A 801 -12.43 45.63 16.63
N THR A 802 -13.58 45.42 17.29
CA THR A 802 -14.22 46.39 18.19
C THR A 802 -14.97 45.68 19.32
N THR A 803 -14.86 46.19 20.55
CA THR A 803 -15.57 45.69 21.73
C THR A 803 -16.41 46.79 22.36
N ASN A 804 -17.73 46.70 22.27
CA ASN A 804 -18.65 47.55 23.04
C ASN A 804 -19.18 46.85 24.31
N GLY A 805 -18.71 45.64 24.60
CA GLY A 805 -19.13 44.83 25.74
C GLY A 805 -18.01 44.56 26.76
N THR A 806 -18.40 44.22 27.98
CA THR A 806 -17.50 43.89 29.11
C THR A 806 -17.45 42.39 29.43
N ALA A 807 -18.13 41.55 28.65
CA ALA A 807 -18.17 40.10 28.89
C ALA A 807 -16.87 39.43 28.41
N GLU A 808 -16.37 38.47 29.18
CA GLU A 808 -15.23 37.62 28.77
C GLU A 808 -15.67 36.73 27.61
N VAL A 809 -14.89 36.70 26.52
CA VAL A 809 -15.17 35.86 25.34
C VAL A 809 -13.97 34.94 25.11
N CYS A 810 -14.24 33.67 24.88
CA CYS A 810 -13.25 32.65 24.55
C CYS A 810 -13.74 31.85 23.34
N TYR A 811 -12.82 31.27 22.58
CA TYR A 811 -13.16 30.55 21.36
C TYR A 811 -12.31 29.30 21.18
N SER A 812 -12.86 28.31 20.49
CA SER A 812 -12.13 27.17 19.98
C SER A 812 -12.51 26.98 18.53
N ILE A 813 -11.53 26.67 17.69
CA ILE A 813 -11.77 26.28 16.30
C ILE A 813 -11.48 24.79 16.28
N GLY A 814 -12.50 23.99 15.95
CA GLY A 814 -12.33 22.56 15.77
C GLY A 814 -11.28 22.29 14.69
N ALA A 815 -10.56 21.18 14.78
CA ALA A 815 -9.69 20.75 13.70
C ALA A 815 -10.50 20.70 12.40
N SER A 816 -9.93 21.18 11.30
CA SER A 816 -10.49 20.95 9.97
C SER A 816 -10.76 19.46 9.81
N SER A 817 -11.94 19.07 9.34
CA SER A 817 -12.23 17.64 9.22
C SER A 817 -11.26 17.00 8.21
N THR A 818 -10.92 15.73 8.43
CA THR A 818 -10.08 14.96 7.50
C THR A 818 -10.67 14.91 6.08
N ASN A 819 -12.00 15.01 5.99
CA ASN A 819 -12.77 14.91 4.75
C ASN A 819 -12.89 16.26 4.02
N ASN A 820 -12.66 17.38 4.70
CA ASN A 820 -12.62 18.70 4.09
C ASN A 820 -11.64 19.60 4.89
N PRO A 821 -10.35 19.64 4.49
CA PRO A 821 -9.32 20.39 5.21
C PRO A 821 -9.55 21.92 5.23
N ASN A 822 -10.57 22.37 4.49
CA ASN A 822 -10.94 23.74 4.21
C ASN A 822 -12.27 24.14 4.89
N ALA A 823 -12.87 23.25 5.68
CA ALA A 823 -14.04 23.52 6.52
C ALA A 823 -13.77 23.14 7.99
N ALA A 824 -14.26 23.96 8.93
CA ALA A 824 -14.11 23.75 10.37
C ALA A 824 -15.35 24.29 11.13
N THR A 825 -15.41 24.02 12.44
CA THR A 825 -16.45 24.59 13.32
C THR A 825 -15.82 25.57 14.29
N LEU A 826 -16.31 26.81 14.32
CA LEU A 826 -15.93 27.81 15.31
C LEU A 826 -16.91 27.75 16.49
N ILE A 827 -16.41 27.50 17.69
CA ILE A 827 -17.18 27.51 18.94
C ILE A 827 -16.77 28.75 19.75
N ILE A 828 -17.75 29.53 20.19
CA ILE A 828 -17.54 30.75 20.98
C ILE A 828 -18.28 30.62 22.32
N GLY A 829 -17.54 30.75 23.42
CA GLY A 829 -18.06 30.83 24.78
C GLY A 829 -18.06 32.26 25.32
N VAL A 830 -19.02 32.59 26.19
CA VAL A 830 -19.17 33.92 26.80
C VAL A 830 -19.37 33.81 28.31
N GLY A 831 -18.65 34.64 29.08
CA GLY A 831 -18.80 34.75 30.53
C GLY A 831 -18.18 33.60 31.30
N SER A 832 -18.89 33.08 32.30
CA SER A 832 -18.38 32.08 33.27
C SER A 832 -17.86 30.78 32.64
N ILE A 833 -18.29 30.45 31.41
CA ILE A 833 -17.77 29.29 30.67
C ILE A 833 -16.29 29.44 30.30
N CYS A 834 -15.80 30.67 30.14
CA CYS A 834 -14.39 30.97 29.89
C CYS A 834 -13.52 30.90 31.17
N SER A 835 -14.16 31.00 32.34
CA SER A 835 -13.50 31.13 33.65
C SER A 835 -13.62 29.89 34.56
N SER A 836 -14.16 28.76 34.09
CA SER A 836 -14.41 27.54 34.90
C SER A 836 -13.11 26.82 35.38
N PRO A 837 -13.04 26.35 36.64
CA PRO A 837 -11.88 25.64 37.20
C PRO A 837 -11.82 24.12 36.92
N ALA A 838 -12.79 23.52 36.21
CA ALA A 838 -12.77 22.08 35.88
C ALA A 838 -11.90 21.79 34.62
N PRO A 839 -10.85 20.94 34.69
CA PRO A 839 -9.90 20.71 33.59
C PRO A 839 -10.53 20.19 32.28
N ALA A 840 -11.58 19.37 32.38
CA ALA A 840 -12.29 18.80 31.22
C ALA A 840 -13.12 19.84 30.44
N ALA A 841 -13.45 20.99 31.03
CA ALA A 841 -14.21 22.06 30.37
C ALA A 841 -13.31 23.13 29.72
N ARG A 842 -12.00 23.13 30.01
CA ARG A 842 -11.03 24.13 29.51
C ARG A 842 -10.18 23.66 28.34
N SER A 843 -10.15 22.36 28.03
CA SER A 843 -9.08 21.77 27.23
C SER A 843 -8.93 22.30 25.80
N ASN A 844 -9.88 23.08 25.27
CA ASN A 844 -9.86 23.53 23.88
C ASN A 844 -10.09 25.04 23.64
N PHE A 845 -10.40 25.86 24.65
CA PHE A 845 -10.75 27.28 24.45
C PHE A 845 -9.55 28.23 24.65
N ARG A 846 -9.36 29.17 23.72
CA ARG A 846 -8.41 30.29 23.76
C ARG A 846 -9.13 31.58 24.17
N THR A 847 -8.52 32.42 25.00
CA THR A 847 -9.08 33.73 25.40
C THR A 847 -8.96 34.74 24.25
N LEU A 848 -10.04 35.47 23.95
CA LEU A 848 -10.07 36.48 22.90
C LEU A 848 -9.51 37.81 23.45
N THR A 849 -8.28 38.18 23.09
CA THR A 849 -7.66 39.44 23.55
C THR A 849 -8.15 40.63 22.71
N SER A 850 -8.67 41.68 23.36
CA SER A 850 -9.09 42.91 22.66
C SER A 850 -7.88 43.77 22.26
N HIS A 851 -7.78 44.14 20.98
CA HIS A 851 -6.89 45.21 20.54
C HIS A 851 -7.57 46.56 20.79
N ALA A 852 -7.63 46.99 22.05
CA ALA A 852 -8.05 48.35 22.38
C ALA A 852 -6.90 49.32 22.08
N SER A 853 -7.02 50.03 20.95
CA SER A 853 -6.21 51.21 20.64
C SER A 853 -6.50 52.32 21.65
N SER A 854 -5.69 52.41 22.71
CA SER A 854 -5.46 53.67 23.43
C SER A 854 -4.18 53.63 24.27
N ARG A 855 -3.05 53.99 23.66
CA ARG A 855 -2.10 54.89 24.32
C ARG A 855 -1.57 55.88 23.29
N LYS A 856 -2.02 57.13 23.43
CA LYS A 856 -1.22 58.29 23.03
C LYS A 856 0.02 58.30 23.90
N GLU A 857 1.20 58.20 23.31
CA GLU A 857 2.34 58.93 23.84
C GLU A 857 2.92 59.82 22.75
N ASN A 858 2.72 61.12 23.01
CA ASN A 858 3.37 62.23 22.37
C ASN A 858 4.86 62.22 22.75
N SER A 859 5.69 62.75 21.85
CA SER A 859 7.02 63.30 22.10
C SER A 859 8.14 62.39 22.64
N SER A 860 8.93 61.92 21.67
CA SER A 860 10.40 62.03 21.54
C SER A 860 11.12 63.15 22.35
N PRO A 861 12.47 63.26 22.40
CA PRO A 861 13.53 62.44 21.77
C PRO A 861 14.70 62.08 22.74
N ARG A 862 15.50 61.07 22.43
CA ARG A 862 16.98 61.19 22.38
C ARG A 862 17.66 59.86 22.01
N ARG A 863 18.44 59.97 20.92
CA ARG A 863 19.83 59.51 20.79
C ARG A 863 20.12 58.02 21.04
N ASN A 864 20.16 57.26 19.96
CA ASN A 864 21.39 56.68 19.37
C ASN A 864 21.03 55.39 18.61
N ALA A 865 21.19 55.41 17.30
CA ALA A 865 21.58 54.24 16.51
C ALA A 865 23.10 54.36 16.25
N PRO A 866 23.83 53.32 15.81
CA PRO A 866 23.55 51.88 15.76
C PRO A 866 24.56 51.09 16.63
N GLY A 867 24.29 49.82 16.92
CA GLY A 867 25.18 48.97 17.73
C GLY A 867 25.19 47.53 17.25
N LEU A 868 25.77 47.32 16.07
CA LEU A 868 26.28 46.03 15.61
C LEU A 868 27.17 45.42 16.69
N VAL A 869 26.94 44.14 16.98
CA VAL A 869 27.86 43.31 17.76
C VAL A 869 29.14 43.12 16.94
N VAL A 870 30.22 43.76 17.38
CA VAL A 870 31.60 43.38 17.09
C VAL A 870 32.29 43.19 18.43
N TYR A 871 32.67 41.94 18.71
CA TYR A 871 34.05 41.62 19.05
C TYR A 871 34.31 40.18 18.61
N ALA A 872 34.91 40.06 17.43
CA ALA A 872 36.04 39.17 17.27
C ALA A 872 37.31 39.99 17.50
N SER A 873 38.32 39.35 18.10
CA SER A 873 39.78 39.51 17.84
C SER A 873 40.61 39.89 19.06
N LEU A 874 41.48 38.98 19.47
CA LEU A 874 42.90 38.92 19.06
C LEU A 874 43.24 37.40 19.00
N VAL A 875 43.63 36.75 17.89
CA VAL A 875 44.82 36.91 17.02
C VAL A 875 46.10 36.88 17.87
N ALA A 876 47.12 36.05 17.68
CA ALA A 876 47.41 34.92 16.79
C ALA A 876 48.68 34.19 17.30
N CYS A 877 48.90 32.99 16.77
CA CYS A 877 50.16 32.28 16.49
C CYS A 877 51.35 32.38 17.47
N GLY A 878 51.79 31.22 17.97
CA GLY A 878 53.08 31.06 18.61
C GLY A 878 53.42 29.62 19.00
N ALA A 879 53.74 28.80 17.99
CA ALA A 879 54.80 27.79 18.00
C ALA A 879 54.89 26.73 19.13
N LEU A 880 54.86 25.47 18.65
CA LEU A 880 55.83 24.40 18.93
C LEU A 880 55.99 23.81 20.35
N PHE A 881 56.10 22.47 20.37
CA PHE A 881 56.54 21.60 21.47
C PHE A 881 55.55 21.53 22.66
N THR A 882 55.23 20.41 23.31
CA THR A 882 55.79 19.07 23.35
C THR A 882 54.86 18.18 24.19
N ARG A 883 54.76 16.91 23.80
CA ARG A 883 54.75 15.71 24.68
C ARG A 883 53.79 15.64 25.90
N ARG A 884 53.06 14.51 25.86
CA ARG A 884 52.94 13.45 26.89
C ARG A 884 51.95 13.65 28.05
N ARG A 885 51.12 12.60 28.19
CA ARG A 885 50.77 11.86 29.43
C ARG A 885 49.85 12.63 30.39
N ILE A 886 48.90 12.05 31.13
CA ILE A 886 48.57 10.69 31.58
C ILE A 886 47.11 10.77 32.09
N LEU A 887 46.29 9.77 31.78
CA LEU A 887 45.08 9.43 32.54
C LEU A 887 45.51 8.86 33.90
N SER A 888 44.86 9.22 35.01
CA SER A 888 44.40 8.34 36.12
C SER A 888 44.00 9.16 37.38
N PRO A 889 43.50 8.58 38.50
CA PRO A 889 42.09 8.73 38.91
C PRO A 889 41.89 9.09 40.40
N SER A 890 40.92 9.94 40.74
CA SER A 890 40.42 10.11 42.13
C SER A 890 39.40 11.26 42.11
N LEU A 891 38.09 11.08 42.06
CA LEU A 891 37.19 10.25 42.85
C LEU A 891 37.58 10.16 44.34
N TRP A 892 36.71 10.78 45.13
CA TRP A 892 36.59 10.79 46.59
C TRP A 892 37.14 12.02 47.33
N LEU A 893 36.17 12.64 48.00
CA LEU A 893 36.28 13.32 49.28
C LEU A 893 37.25 14.49 49.34
N SER A 894 36.70 15.67 49.06
CA SER A 894 37.00 16.83 49.87
C SER A 894 35.75 17.70 50.00
N ILE A 895 35.12 17.60 51.18
CA ILE A 895 34.42 18.69 51.88
C ILE A 895 32.99 18.96 51.34
N ALA A 896 31.88 18.47 51.91
CA ALA A 896 31.59 18.01 53.27
C ALA A 896 32.15 18.93 54.35
N LEU A 897 31.72 20.20 54.37
CA LEU A 897 31.48 20.97 55.59
C LEU A 897 30.83 22.32 55.21
N ILE A 898 29.54 22.47 55.47
CA ILE A 898 28.90 23.56 56.23
C ILE A 898 27.41 23.21 56.28
N ALA A 899 27.04 22.56 57.37
CA ALA A 899 25.69 22.46 57.91
C ALA A 899 25.72 23.14 59.28
N ALA A 900 24.64 23.87 59.61
CA ALA A 900 24.25 24.51 60.89
C ALA A 900 23.80 25.96 60.59
N LEU A 901 22.65 26.52 60.96
CA LEU A 901 21.48 26.28 61.85
C LEU A 901 20.35 27.19 61.26
N GLY A 902 19.04 27.11 61.52
CA GLY A 902 18.23 26.47 62.55
C GLY A 902 16.75 26.88 62.35
N LEU A 903 15.86 26.13 63.01
CA LEU A 903 14.40 26.06 62.91
C LEU A 903 13.63 27.10 63.78
N GLY A 904 12.31 27.20 63.54
CA GLY A 904 11.24 27.55 64.51
C GLY A 904 10.30 28.67 64.01
N LEU A 905 8.96 28.68 64.15
CA LEU A 905 7.99 27.97 65.00
C LEU A 905 6.54 28.12 64.45
N SER A 906 5.63 27.39 65.07
CA SER A 906 4.23 27.02 64.80
C SER A 906 3.11 27.83 65.52
N GLY A 907 1.83 27.62 65.10
CA GLY A 907 0.56 27.74 65.89
C GLY A 907 -0.37 28.90 65.46
N CYS A 908 -1.72 28.86 65.39
CA CYS A 908 -2.87 28.02 65.81
C CYS A 908 -4.04 28.29 64.81
N GLY A 909 -5.02 27.42 64.49
CA GLY A 909 -6.15 26.85 65.28
C GLY A 909 -7.47 27.04 64.49
N GLY A 910 -8.21 25.98 64.09
CA GLY A 910 -9.58 25.57 64.53
C GLY A 910 -10.72 26.59 64.25
N SER A 911 -11.93 26.33 63.74
CA SER A 911 -12.78 25.12 63.61
C SER A 911 -14.07 25.47 62.81
N GLY A 912 -14.65 24.49 62.11
CA GLY A 912 -16.11 24.18 62.10
C GLY A 912 -17.14 25.00 61.29
N GLY A 913 -18.05 24.28 60.61
CA GLY A 913 -19.49 24.64 60.62
C GLY A 913 -20.18 24.90 59.26
N SER A 914 -21.08 23.98 58.89
CA SER A 914 -22.06 24.03 57.80
C SER A 914 -23.08 25.17 57.92
N SER A 915 -23.64 25.69 56.81
CA SER A 915 -25.10 25.86 56.58
C SER A 915 -25.48 26.78 55.39
N SER A 916 -26.46 26.30 54.62
CA SER A 916 -27.59 26.98 53.94
C SER A 916 -27.46 28.35 53.25
N GLY A 917 -27.89 28.36 51.99
CA GLY A 917 -29.07 29.12 51.56
C GLY A 917 -28.86 30.54 51.00
N GLY A 918 -29.50 30.81 49.86
CA GLY A 918 -29.84 32.18 49.46
C GLY A 918 -29.59 32.50 47.99
N ALA A 919 -30.53 32.10 47.14
CA ALA A 919 -30.72 32.77 45.85
C ALA A 919 -31.29 34.18 46.08
N ALA A 920 -30.72 35.20 45.44
CA ALA A 920 -31.38 36.48 45.21
C ALA A 920 -30.82 37.16 43.94
N ASN A 921 -31.45 36.82 42.82
CA ASN A 921 -31.91 37.70 41.75
C ASN A 921 -31.19 39.05 41.53
N THR A 922 -30.53 39.16 40.37
CA THR A 922 -30.64 40.35 39.50
C THR A 922 -30.75 39.91 38.03
N THR A 923 -31.96 39.95 37.48
CA THR A 923 -32.24 39.96 36.03
C THR A 923 -32.60 41.40 35.59
N PRO A 924 -32.44 41.78 34.31
CA PRO A 924 -31.24 42.43 33.77
C PRO A 924 -31.59 43.77 33.07
N PRO A 925 -30.65 44.53 32.48
CA PRO A 925 -30.99 45.46 31.41
C PRO A 925 -30.67 44.88 30.01
N PRO A 926 -31.41 45.28 28.98
CA PRO A 926 -31.76 44.45 27.83
C PRO A 926 -31.10 44.97 26.56
N ASN A 927 -29.77 45.06 26.53
CA ASN A 927 -29.05 45.48 25.33
C ASN A 927 -28.10 44.36 24.91
N ALA A 928 -28.44 43.72 23.79
CA ALA A 928 -27.54 42.85 23.06
C ALA A 928 -26.17 43.53 22.90
N MET A 929 -25.12 42.98 23.52
CA MET A 929 -23.75 43.48 23.35
C MET A 929 -23.17 42.88 22.07
N ASN A 930 -22.80 43.72 21.11
CA ASN A 930 -22.26 43.26 19.83
C ASN A 930 -20.73 43.37 19.79
N TYR A 931 -20.08 42.28 19.38
CA TYR A 931 -18.65 42.20 19.07
C TYR A 931 -18.50 42.02 17.56
N THR A 932 -17.63 42.82 16.94
CA THR A 932 -17.22 42.57 15.55
C THR A 932 -15.98 41.70 15.56
N LEU A 933 -16.11 40.49 15.04
CA LEU A 933 -15.04 39.50 14.98
C LEU A 933 -14.54 39.35 13.56
N THR A 934 -13.23 39.31 13.39
CA THR A 934 -12.55 39.05 12.12
C THR A 934 -12.00 37.64 12.15
N LEU A 935 -12.58 36.76 11.32
CA LEU A 935 -12.07 35.42 11.07
C LEU A 935 -11.11 35.49 9.89
N THR A 936 -9.90 34.96 10.06
CA THR A 936 -8.88 34.91 9.01
C THR A 936 -8.49 33.47 8.74
N GLY A 937 -8.63 33.06 7.49
CA GLY A 937 -8.05 31.83 6.96
C GLY A 937 -6.74 32.16 6.25
N THR A 938 -5.67 31.45 6.59
CA THR A 938 -4.35 31.59 5.97
C THR A 938 -3.89 30.23 5.50
N ASP A 939 -3.42 30.13 4.26
CA ASP A 939 -2.87 28.87 3.76
C ASP A 939 -1.74 28.37 4.68
N SER A 940 -1.76 27.07 4.96
CA SER A 940 -0.88 26.38 5.90
C SER A 940 0.58 26.31 5.44
N VAL A 941 0.84 26.55 4.15
CA VAL A 941 2.15 26.45 3.50
C VAL A 941 2.61 27.82 2.98
N ASN A 942 1.75 28.55 2.26
CA ASN A 942 2.02 29.88 1.70
C ASN A 942 1.24 30.96 2.47
N THR A 943 1.83 31.48 3.54
CA THR A 943 1.19 32.47 4.42
C THR A 943 0.86 33.82 3.76
N THR A 944 1.24 34.03 2.50
CA THR A 944 0.84 35.22 1.73
C THR A 944 -0.58 35.09 1.14
N ILE A 945 -1.09 33.86 1.00
CA ILE A 945 -2.47 33.59 0.59
C ILE A 945 -3.33 33.57 1.85
N THR A 946 -4.06 34.66 2.05
CA THR A 946 -4.92 34.85 3.21
C THR A 946 -6.22 35.51 2.78
N ALA A 947 -7.31 35.13 3.42
CA ALA A 947 -8.59 35.81 3.28
C ALA A 947 -9.26 35.94 4.64
N SER A 948 -9.99 37.03 4.82
CA SER A 948 -10.67 37.34 6.07
C SER A 948 -12.11 37.73 5.83
N THR A 949 -12.97 37.44 6.81
CA THR A 949 -14.35 37.91 6.84
C THR A 949 -14.73 38.42 8.22
N ASN A 950 -15.65 39.37 8.26
CA ASN A 950 -16.16 39.95 9.50
C ASN A 950 -17.56 39.41 9.78
N PHE A 951 -17.83 39.04 11.04
CA PHE A 951 -19.16 38.67 11.50
C PHE A 951 -19.43 39.24 12.90
N THR A 952 -20.71 39.38 13.23
CA THR A 952 -21.17 39.94 14.51
C THR A 952 -21.48 38.83 15.49
N LEU A 953 -20.88 38.87 16.67
CA LEU A 953 -21.30 38.12 17.85
C LEU A 953 -22.20 39.01 18.71
N THR A 954 -23.45 38.61 18.90
CA THR A 954 -24.41 39.26 19.81
C THR A 954 -24.50 38.50 21.12
N VAL A 955 -24.15 39.15 22.23
CA VAL A 955 -24.30 38.59 23.58
C VAL A 955 -25.62 39.05 24.18
N LYS A 956 -26.47 38.09 24.58
CA LYS A 956 -27.76 38.35 25.23
C LYS A 956 -27.74 38.08 26.73
#